data_AF-A0A101GTG6-F1
#
_entry.id   AF-A0A101GTG6-F1
#
_cell.length_a   1.000
_cell.length_b   1.000
_cell.length_c   1.000
_cell.angle_alpha   90.00
_cell.angle_beta   90.00
_cell.angle_gamma   90.00
#
_symmetry.space_group_name_H-M   'P 1'
#
loop_
_entity.id
_entity.type
_entity.pdbx_description
1 polymer ?
#
loop_
_entity_poly.entity_id
_entity_poly.type
_entity_poly.pdbx_seq_one_letter_code
_entity_poly.pdbx_strand_id
1 'polypeptide(L)'
;MLKNRFLKLFVLAGIVSVIAIFFPVQCFAKESWDYKVSLVKHGVEIKINSGNGTYDGTSFATIPPIAKNGRIYIPLRLLKDTGLAEIIWNGNNTADLVPADGGYHVRYQAGKPVMLYVSKNEEGEYIVDYNNPVTIPAPLAKNGIFYIPAKSLDQVLRKNINYANNTLTIYWRVPLIERNSFPVKAEAENQVLKIAYEDELDIPLVMRVSDIGGAGSLQNRKSEELILDNKKFHMIEVSLSLQPGDNLFYLWARGGNQDQYDSFVIKREVADASLVPINYNNSMDYMFIDTKVRDVFEITEPESGYIKLAAPGQMDFKGHLKVDSFGDNVFSIKVGKLVKGKYQEYSSEELPVADGQFGTVLNFKEPGSYWLEVFSPKYIPSAESGPCSTEWADVRVEVADPTSNELRGNTTGNINNNGLYAKAGDSIYYSNLKDQGKLYKMKVDGSEATKITDDLAWYINVTGDDIFYSGGDGWNLTKIKTDGSGKTVLDTQAYHVNVINGWIYYTKGFLQDGKMYKMKTDGSNRTQISEDHISDLVATNNAIYYSSDYYGKSIKINLDGSGKIKLFAARANFGLNVEDNWLYFNHNDALYKIKTDGTELSKICGDDARCINVSGDWVYYSDYSEDRKVLYRINVDGTGKEKLSDDKPGYIFVLDDKIFYYDLYSNIMKEIDKPL
;
A
#
# COMPACT_ATOMS: atom_id res chain seq x y z
N MET A 1 -34.73 -62.46 -11.59
CA MET A 1 -35.61 -62.40 -12.78
C MET A 1 -35.62 -60.96 -13.29
N LEU A 2 -35.22 -60.77 -14.55
CA LEU A 2 -35.34 -59.65 -15.50
C LEU A 2 -35.23 -58.19 -14.96
N LYS A 3 -34.21 -57.37 -15.29
CA LYS A 3 -33.82 -56.69 -16.57
C LYS A 3 -34.86 -55.72 -17.16
N ASN A 4 -34.34 -54.53 -17.54
CA ASN A 4 -34.79 -53.57 -18.57
C ASN A 4 -35.89 -52.55 -18.16
N ARG A 5 -35.94 -51.29 -18.62
CA ARG A 5 -35.19 -50.50 -19.63
C ARG A 5 -35.63 -49.02 -19.57
N PHE A 6 -34.67 -48.10 -19.79
CA PHE A 6 -34.70 -46.88 -20.65
C PHE A 6 -35.75 -45.76 -20.48
N LEU A 7 -35.25 -44.60 -20.03
CA LEU A 7 -35.02 -43.34 -20.78
C LEU A 7 -35.99 -42.94 -21.93
N LYS A 8 -36.59 -41.74 -21.83
CA LYS A 8 -36.64 -40.72 -22.91
C LYS A 8 -37.13 -39.34 -22.43
N LEU A 9 -36.30 -38.32 -22.69
CA LEU A 9 -36.61 -36.88 -22.74
C LEU A 9 -37.57 -36.55 -23.91
N PHE A 10 -38.40 -35.50 -23.78
CA PHE A 10 -38.54 -34.38 -24.74
C PHE A 10 -39.49 -33.27 -24.22
N VAL A 11 -38.88 -32.15 -23.80
CA VAL A 11 -39.12 -30.72 -24.11
C VAL A 11 -40.46 -30.27 -24.78
N LEU A 12 -41.24 -29.36 -24.16
CA LEU A 12 -41.37 -27.90 -24.48
C LEU A 12 -42.67 -27.26 -23.90
N ALA A 13 -42.49 -26.15 -23.17
CA ALA A 13 -43.30 -24.93 -22.93
C ALA A 13 -44.86 -24.90 -22.99
N GLY A 14 -45.45 -24.25 -21.97
CA GLY A 14 -46.81 -23.68 -22.00
C GLY A 14 -47.30 -23.18 -20.63
N ILE A 15 -47.36 -21.86 -20.47
CA ILE A 15 -47.62 -21.05 -19.25
C ILE A 15 -49.08 -21.14 -18.74
N VAL A 16 -49.28 -20.94 -17.42
CA VAL A 16 -50.21 -19.98 -16.74
C VAL A 16 -50.38 -20.40 -15.26
N SER A 17 -49.58 -19.81 -14.37
CA SER A 17 -49.96 -18.81 -13.35
C SER A 17 -50.71 -19.33 -12.12
N VAL A 18 -50.00 -19.38 -10.98
CA VAL A 18 -50.60 -19.23 -9.64
C VAL A 18 -49.79 -18.18 -8.88
N ILE A 19 -50.55 -17.24 -8.35
CA ILE A 19 -50.18 -15.99 -7.69
C ILE A 19 -49.34 -16.26 -6.43
N ALA A 20 -48.09 -15.81 -6.43
CA ALA A 20 -47.28 -15.64 -5.24
C ALA A 20 -47.37 -14.17 -4.79
N ILE A 21 -47.68 -13.98 -3.51
CA ILE A 21 -47.77 -12.69 -2.84
C ILE A 21 -46.35 -12.09 -2.81
N PHE A 22 -46.12 -11.09 -3.65
CA PHE A 22 -44.91 -10.27 -3.63
C PHE A 22 -44.95 -9.38 -2.37
N PHE A 23 -44.06 -9.64 -1.42
CA PHE A 23 -43.40 -8.52 -0.75
C PHE A 23 -42.58 -7.80 -1.83
N PRO A 24 -42.64 -6.48 -1.97
CA PRO A 24 -41.68 -5.77 -2.80
C PRO A 24 -40.34 -5.89 -2.08
N VAL A 25 -39.57 -6.93 -2.41
CA VAL A 25 -38.12 -6.77 -2.43
C VAL A 25 -37.91 -5.73 -3.52
N GLN A 26 -37.81 -4.49 -3.08
CA GLN A 26 -37.24 -3.42 -3.88
C GLN A 26 -35.83 -3.93 -4.22
N CYS A 27 -35.72 -4.56 -5.39
CA CYS A 27 -34.46 -4.82 -6.02
C CYS A 27 -33.94 -3.44 -6.42
N PHE A 28 -33.40 -2.71 -5.45
CA PHE A 28 -32.52 -1.60 -5.75
C PHE A 28 -31.44 -2.21 -6.63
N ALA A 29 -31.31 -1.70 -7.86
CA ALA A 29 -30.03 -1.83 -8.54
C ALA A 29 -28.99 -1.45 -7.49
N LYS A 30 -28.09 -2.36 -7.14
CA LYS A 30 -27.03 -2.08 -6.16
C LYS A 30 -26.18 -1.02 -6.84
N GLU A 31 -26.49 0.25 -6.59
CA GLU A 31 -25.75 1.37 -7.14
C GLU A 31 -24.30 1.18 -6.71
N SER A 32 -23.44 0.83 -7.66
CA SER A 32 -22.05 0.52 -7.41
C SER A 32 -21.24 1.79 -7.61
N TRP A 33 -20.80 2.41 -6.52
CA TRP A 33 -19.77 3.42 -6.51
C TRP A 33 -18.40 2.80 -6.25
N ASP A 34 -17.36 3.40 -6.82
CA ASP A 34 -15.96 3.06 -6.52
C ASP A 34 -15.52 3.77 -5.23
N TYR A 35 -16.05 4.99 -5.00
CA TYR A 35 -15.83 5.77 -3.79
C TYR A 35 -17.14 6.25 -3.17
N LYS A 36 -17.20 6.23 -1.84
CA LYS A 36 -18.20 6.96 -1.07
C LYS A 36 -17.50 7.97 -0.18
N VAL A 37 -17.93 9.22 -0.24
CA VAL A 37 -17.43 10.30 0.59
C VAL A 37 -18.55 10.77 1.50
N SER A 38 -18.44 10.42 2.78
CA SER A 38 -19.41 10.79 3.81
C SER A 38 -18.90 11.97 4.63
N LEU A 39 -19.78 12.71 5.31
CA LEU A 39 -19.38 13.80 6.21
C LEU A 39 -19.54 13.37 7.67
N VAL A 40 -18.42 13.32 8.40
CA VAL A 40 -18.42 13.08 9.85
C VAL A 40 -18.36 14.43 10.56
N LYS A 41 -19.30 14.66 11.49
CA LYS A 41 -19.39 15.92 12.25
C LYS A 41 -18.91 15.66 13.67
N HIS A 42 -17.96 16.47 14.13
CA HIS A 42 -17.40 16.40 15.47
C HIS A 42 -17.64 17.69 16.25
N GLY A 43 -17.76 17.59 17.57
CA GLY A 43 -18.03 18.70 18.46
C GLY A 43 -17.52 18.47 19.89
N VAL A 44 -16.83 19.47 20.42
CA VAL A 44 -16.45 19.58 21.83
C VAL A 44 -17.26 20.71 22.46
N GLU A 45 -17.94 20.44 23.57
CA GLU A 45 -18.62 21.46 24.37
C GLU A 45 -18.08 21.47 25.80
N ILE A 46 -17.60 22.62 26.27
CA ILE A 46 -17.04 22.77 27.61
C ILE A 46 -17.51 24.09 28.22
N LYS A 47 -18.01 24.04 29.46
CA LYS A 47 -18.28 25.27 30.23
C LYS A 47 -16.99 25.87 30.73
N ILE A 48 -16.84 27.19 30.61
CA ILE A 48 -15.65 27.87 31.13
C ILE A 48 -15.57 27.69 32.64
N ASN A 49 -14.36 27.40 33.14
CA ASN A 49 -14.06 27.04 34.52
C ASN A 49 -14.69 25.72 35.00
N SER A 50 -15.17 24.85 34.09
CA SER A 50 -15.63 23.50 34.42
C SER A 50 -14.59 22.44 34.02
N GLY A 51 -14.42 21.41 34.85
CA GLY A 51 -13.51 20.29 34.60
C GLY A 51 -14.11 19.15 33.75
N ASN A 52 -15.32 19.35 33.21
CA ASN A 52 -16.02 18.36 32.41
C ASN A 52 -16.51 19.01 31.11
N GLY A 53 -16.49 18.23 30.03
CA GLY A 53 -17.06 18.59 28.74
C GLY A 53 -17.71 17.39 28.07
N THR A 54 -18.24 17.60 26.88
CA THR A 54 -18.72 16.53 25.99
C THR A 54 -17.97 16.56 24.67
N TYR A 55 -17.56 15.39 24.19
CA TYR A 55 -17.03 15.14 22.86
C TYR A 55 -18.03 14.24 22.13
N ASP A 56 -18.64 14.74 21.04
CA ASP A 56 -19.69 14.05 20.28
C ASP A 56 -20.82 13.50 21.17
N GLY A 57 -21.22 14.31 22.15
CA GLY A 57 -22.25 13.96 23.15
C GLY A 57 -21.76 13.07 24.29
N THR A 58 -20.56 12.52 24.23
CA THR A 58 -19.97 11.68 25.28
C THR A 58 -19.21 12.52 26.30
N SER A 59 -19.49 12.33 27.59
CA SER A 59 -18.83 13.10 28.65
C SER A 59 -17.35 12.72 28.83
N PHE A 60 -16.49 13.71 29.05
CA PHE A 60 -15.08 13.50 29.38
C PHE A 60 -14.58 14.52 30.41
N ALA A 61 -13.55 14.12 31.17
CA ALA A 61 -12.87 15.00 32.11
C ALA A 61 -11.77 15.79 31.38
N THR A 62 -11.67 17.08 31.68
CA THR A 62 -10.64 17.96 31.12
C THR A 62 -10.16 18.95 32.17
N ILE A 63 -8.97 19.49 31.97
CA ILE A 63 -8.58 20.71 32.66
C ILE A 63 -9.54 21.84 32.20
N PRO A 64 -10.03 22.70 33.10
CA PRO A 64 -10.96 23.75 32.71
C PRO A 64 -10.35 24.79 31.75
N PRO A 65 -11.02 25.12 30.64
CA PRO A 65 -10.78 26.38 29.93
C PRO A 65 -11.02 27.57 30.87
N ILE A 66 -10.27 28.65 30.69
CA ILE A 66 -10.34 29.84 31.54
C ILE A 66 -10.67 31.08 30.71
N ALA A 67 -11.36 32.04 31.33
CA ALA A 67 -11.52 33.38 30.79
C ALA A 67 -10.51 34.33 31.48
N LYS A 68 -9.78 35.12 30.68
CA LYS A 68 -8.86 36.15 31.17
C LYS A 68 -8.86 37.34 30.22
N ASN A 69 -9.04 38.55 30.77
CA ASN A 69 -9.02 39.82 30.01
C ASN A 69 -9.96 39.80 28.78
N GLY A 70 -11.19 39.31 28.94
CA GLY A 70 -12.18 39.22 27.86
C GLY A 70 -11.88 38.17 26.79
N ARG A 71 -10.94 37.25 27.03
CA ARG A 71 -10.52 36.20 26.09
C ARG A 71 -10.62 34.82 26.72
N ILE A 72 -10.88 33.82 25.89
CA ILE A 72 -10.95 32.42 26.29
C ILE A 72 -9.61 31.75 25.99
N TYR A 73 -9.14 30.97 26.96
CA TYR A 73 -7.92 30.21 26.91
C TYR A 73 -8.25 28.75 27.21
N ILE A 74 -7.82 27.85 26.34
CA ILE A 74 -8.01 26.41 26.47
C ILE A 74 -6.69 25.75 26.88
N PRO A 75 -6.71 24.72 27.73
CA PRO A 75 -5.51 23.98 28.04
C PRO A 75 -5.05 23.26 26.78
N LEU A 76 -3.77 23.38 26.44
CA LEU A 76 -3.24 22.80 25.20
C LEU A 76 -3.46 21.28 25.13
N ARG A 77 -3.41 20.60 26.28
CA ARG A 77 -3.69 19.16 26.42
C ARG A 77 -5.09 18.76 25.91
N LEU A 78 -6.08 19.66 25.97
CA LEU A 78 -7.42 19.40 25.43
C LEU A 78 -7.36 18.97 23.96
N LEU A 79 -6.43 19.52 23.17
CA LEU A 79 -6.30 19.17 21.77
C LEU A 79 -5.84 17.73 21.58
N LYS A 80 -4.91 17.25 22.41
CA LYS A 80 -4.47 15.86 22.40
C LYS A 80 -5.56 14.91 22.89
N ASP A 81 -6.19 15.25 24.02
CA ASP A 81 -7.19 14.38 24.65
C ASP A 81 -8.45 14.20 23.78
N THR A 82 -8.71 15.14 22.85
CA THR A 82 -9.82 15.08 21.88
C THR A 82 -9.41 14.71 20.46
N GLY A 83 -8.11 14.41 20.23
CA GLY A 83 -7.58 14.11 18.90
C GLY A 83 -7.60 15.29 17.92
N LEU A 84 -7.82 16.52 18.40
CA LEU A 84 -7.88 17.74 17.59
C LEU A 84 -6.54 18.14 16.98
N ALA A 85 -5.43 17.85 17.66
CA ALA A 85 -4.06 18.09 17.15
C ALA A 85 -3.01 17.26 17.89
N GLU A 86 -1.93 16.92 17.19
CA GLU A 86 -0.71 16.42 17.81
C GLU A 86 0.09 17.58 18.45
N ILE A 87 0.77 17.30 19.57
CA ILE A 87 1.52 18.30 20.34
C ILE A 87 2.95 17.80 20.51
N ILE A 88 3.92 18.59 20.00
CA ILE A 88 5.35 18.37 20.20
C ILE A 88 5.86 19.41 21.19
N TRP A 89 6.40 18.95 22.32
CA TRP A 89 6.95 19.85 23.34
C TRP A 89 8.41 20.20 23.05
N ASN A 90 8.71 21.50 23.00
CA ASN A 90 10.07 22.03 22.79
C ASN A 90 10.56 22.76 24.05
N GLY A 91 10.44 22.08 25.19
CA GLY A 91 10.74 22.62 26.52
C GLY A 91 9.49 23.03 27.31
N ASN A 92 9.71 23.59 28.51
CA ASN A 92 8.64 23.75 29.52
C ASN A 92 7.56 24.79 29.17
N ASN A 93 7.84 25.70 28.23
CA ASN A 93 6.95 26.82 27.88
C ASN A 93 6.82 27.03 26.37
N THR A 94 7.14 26.01 25.57
CA THR A 94 7.06 26.05 24.12
C THR A 94 6.51 24.74 23.60
N ALA A 95 5.48 24.82 22.77
CA ALA A 95 4.88 23.67 22.12
C ALA A 95 4.59 23.96 20.65
N ASP A 96 4.86 22.97 19.83
CA ASP A 96 4.59 22.99 18.40
C ASP A 96 3.38 22.11 18.09
N LEU A 97 2.55 22.57 17.17
CA LEU A 97 1.46 21.78 16.58
C LEU A 97 1.83 21.45 15.15
N VAL A 98 1.77 20.16 14.84
CA VAL A 98 1.91 19.62 13.49
C VAL A 98 0.51 19.22 13.03
N PRO A 99 -0.07 19.93 12.05
CA PRO A 99 -1.30 19.49 11.42
C PRO A 99 -1.08 18.17 10.68
N ALA A 100 -2.01 17.22 10.80
CA ALA A 100 -1.95 15.94 10.09
C ALA A 100 -2.08 16.08 8.56
N ASP A 101 -2.58 17.22 8.08
CA ASP A 101 -2.86 17.54 6.67
C ASP A 101 -1.75 18.36 5.99
N GLY A 102 -0.62 18.59 6.65
CA GLY A 102 0.49 19.37 6.08
C GLY A 102 0.27 20.88 6.04
N GLY A 103 -0.69 21.41 6.80
CA GLY A 103 -0.89 22.85 6.98
C GLY A 103 0.26 23.57 7.72
N TYR A 104 0.09 24.87 7.99
CA TYR A 104 1.10 25.68 8.69
C TYR A 104 1.52 25.06 10.02
N HIS A 105 2.82 24.86 10.20
CA HIS A 105 3.38 24.50 11.50
C HIS A 105 3.27 25.69 12.44
N VAL A 106 2.80 25.47 13.68
CA VAL A 106 2.54 26.56 14.62
C VAL A 106 3.25 26.35 15.93
N ARG A 107 4.00 27.38 16.36
CA ARG A 107 4.68 27.41 17.65
C ARG A 107 3.94 28.31 18.62
N TYR A 108 3.55 27.73 19.75
CA TYR A 108 3.07 28.45 20.90
C TYR A 108 4.19 28.59 21.92
N GLN A 109 4.51 29.83 22.29
CA GLN A 109 5.44 30.12 23.38
C GLN A 109 4.76 31.01 24.42
N ALA A 110 4.81 30.61 25.69
CA ALA A 110 4.16 31.38 26.76
C ALA A 110 4.69 32.83 26.80
N GLY A 111 3.78 33.79 26.83
CA GLY A 111 4.09 35.22 26.88
C GLY A 111 4.56 35.84 25.57
N LYS A 112 4.69 35.08 24.48
CA LYS A 112 5.05 35.60 23.15
C LYS A 112 3.91 35.46 22.14
N PRO A 113 3.90 36.27 21.05
CA PRO A 113 2.97 36.09 19.94
C PRO A 113 3.07 34.69 19.33
N VAL A 114 1.98 34.22 18.72
CA VAL A 114 1.94 32.94 18.00
C VAL A 114 2.63 33.11 16.65
N MET A 115 3.55 32.20 16.32
CA MET A 115 4.31 32.23 15.07
C MET A 115 3.82 31.13 14.13
N LEU A 116 3.54 31.49 12.87
CA LEU A 116 3.27 30.56 11.78
C LEU A 116 4.55 30.29 10.99
N TYR A 117 4.73 29.07 10.52
CA TYR A 117 5.87 28.68 9.70
C TYR A 117 5.40 28.05 8.38
N VAL A 118 5.98 28.50 7.26
CA VAL A 118 5.58 28.10 5.88
C VAL A 118 6.34 26.89 5.34
N SER A 119 7.62 26.74 5.70
CA SER A 119 8.50 25.69 5.18
C SER A 119 9.78 25.60 6.03
N LYS A 120 10.69 24.70 5.67
CA LYS A 120 12.05 24.64 6.22
C LYS A 120 13.06 25.22 5.22
N ASN A 121 14.11 25.86 5.71
CA ASN A 121 15.27 26.23 4.89
C ASN A 121 16.15 24.99 4.59
N GLU A 122 17.21 25.18 3.80
CA GLU A 122 18.16 24.12 3.43
C GLU A 122 18.86 23.46 4.64
N GLU A 123 18.96 24.17 5.76
CA GLU A 123 19.51 23.68 7.02
C GLU A 123 18.47 22.96 7.90
N GLY A 124 17.22 22.87 7.43
CA GLY A 124 16.11 22.22 8.13
C GLY A 124 15.40 23.09 9.18
N GLU A 125 15.73 24.38 9.28
CA GLU A 125 15.10 25.33 10.19
C GLU A 125 13.79 25.88 9.62
N TYR A 126 12.76 25.97 10.46
CA TYR A 126 11.46 26.49 10.03
C TYR A 126 11.51 27.99 9.73
N ILE A 127 11.04 28.36 8.54
CA ILE A 127 10.93 29.75 8.06
C ILE A 127 9.61 30.33 8.57
N VAL A 128 9.71 31.44 9.29
CA VAL A 128 8.56 32.20 9.79
C VAL A 128 7.82 32.87 8.64
N ASP A 129 6.50 32.74 8.61
CA ASP A 129 5.63 33.51 7.71
C ASP A 129 5.40 34.92 8.27
N TYR A 130 6.16 35.90 7.76
CA TYR A 130 5.93 37.32 8.09
C TYR A 130 4.87 37.99 7.21
N ASN A 131 4.42 37.33 6.14
CA ASN A 131 3.48 37.90 5.18
C ASN A 131 2.02 37.71 5.62
N ASN A 132 1.74 36.75 6.51
CA ASN A 132 0.44 36.54 7.17
C ASN A 132 0.49 36.78 8.69
N PRO A 133 0.58 38.05 9.16
CA PRO A 133 0.62 38.33 10.58
C PRO A 133 -0.71 37.94 11.26
N VAL A 134 -0.67 36.95 12.15
CA VAL A 134 -1.87 36.52 12.87
C VAL A 134 -2.07 37.32 14.15
N THR A 135 -3.24 37.94 14.31
CA THR A 135 -3.59 38.67 15.54
C THR A 135 -4.13 37.72 16.62
N ILE A 136 -3.29 36.78 17.08
CA ILE A 136 -3.60 35.85 18.17
C ILE A 136 -2.94 36.33 19.48
N PRO A 137 -3.68 36.37 20.61
CA PRO A 137 -3.10 36.68 21.91
C PRO A 137 -1.95 35.75 22.30
N ALA A 138 -1.01 36.21 23.13
CA ALA A 138 0.04 35.33 23.63
C ALA A 138 -0.55 34.15 24.46
N PRO A 139 -0.06 32.92 24.25
CA PRO A 139 -0.29 31.79 25.17
C PRO A 139 0.21 32.12 26.58
N LEU A 140 -0.26 31.39 27.58
CA LEU A 140 0.18 31.57 28.96
C LEU A 140 0.39 30.25 29.68
N ALA A 141 1.35 30.23 30.59
CA ALA A 141 1.53 29.14 31.54
C ALA A 141 1.00 29.57 32.91
N LYS A 142 0.17 28.75 33.54
CA LYS A 142 -0.37 28.99 34.89
C LYS A 142 -0.45 27.67 35.65
N ASN A 143 0.16 27.60 36.82
CA ASN A 143 0.13 26.43 37.71
C ASN A 143 0.54 25.11 37.00
N GLY A 144 1.58 25.15 36.17
CA GLY A 144 2.04 23.98 35.40
C GLY A 144 1.18 23.62 34.19
N ILE A 145 0.13 24.39 33.90
CA ILE A 145 -0.75 24.17 32.75
C ILE A 145 -0.45 25.22 31.68
N PHE A 146 -0.23 24.75 30.46
CA PHE A 146 -0.05 25.60 29.29
C PHE A 146 -1.38 25.84 28.58
N TYR A 147 -1.73 27.10 28.41
CA TYR A 147 -2.98 27.53 27.80
C TYR A 147 -2.73 28.28 26.50
N ILE A 148 -3.48 27.94 25.47
CA ILE A 148 -3.52 28.67 24.19
C ILE A 148 -4.83 29.46 24.08
N PRO A 149 -4.85 30.61 23.37
CA PRO A 149 -6.09 31.33 23.15
C PRO A 149 -7.02 30.52 22.25
N ALA A 150 -8.30 30.43 22.59
CA ALA A 150 -9.26 29.66 21.80
C ALA A 150 -9.28 30.09 20.32
N LYS A 151 -9.18 31.40 20.04
CA LYS A 151 -9.12 31.96 18.67
C LYS A 151 -8.03 31.35 17.78
N SER A 152 -6.99 30.78 18.37
CA SER A 152 -5.97 30.06 17.61
C SER A 152 -6.54 28.83 16.88
N LEU A 153 -7.55 28.13 17.41
CA LEU A 153 -8.09 26.94 16.71
C LEU A 153 -8.81 27.29 15.41
N ASP A 154 -9.42 28.47 15.32
CA ASP A 154 -10.08 28.97 14.11
C ASP A 154 -9.03 29.35 13.06
N GLN A 155 -8.07 30.20 13.43
CA GLN A 155 -7.10 30.75 12.50
C GLN A 155 -5.97 29.79 12.12
N VAL A 156 -5.64 28.83 12.98
CA VAL A 156 -4.53 27.88 12.79
C VAL A 156 -5.03 26.51 12.39
N LEU A 157 -5.99 25.96 13.14
CA LEU A 157 -6.46 24.58 12.96
C LEU A 157 -7.72 24.49 12.12
N ARG A 158 -8.20 25.62 11.60
CA ARG A 158 -9.39 25.72 10.74
C ARG A 158 -10.63 25.08 11.40
N LYS A 159 -10.79 25.25 12.72
CA LYS A 159 -11.91 24.72 13.51
C LYS A 159 -12.92 25.83 13.79
N ASN A 160 -14.21 25.52 13.72
CA ASN A 160 -15.23 26.50 14.05
C ASN A 160 -15.38 26.59 15.56
N ILE A 161 -15.45 27.81 16.09
CA ILE A 161 -15.57 28.06 17.52
C ILE A 161 -16.77 28.96 17.76
N ASN A 162 -17.59 28.58 18.73
CA ASN A 162 -18.66 29.42 19.24
C ASN A 162 -18.52 29.58 20.76
N TYR A 163 -18.89 30.75 21.27
CA TYR A 163 -18.99 30.98 22.69
C TYR A 163 -20.32 31.67 23.02
N ALA A 164 -21.19 30.93 23.70
CA ALA A 164 -22.49 31.42 24.14
C ALA A 164 -22.85 30.80 25.49
N ASN A 165 -23.58 31.54 26.34
CA ASN A 165 -24.09 31.03 27.63
C ASN A 165 -23.01 30.36 28.50
N ASN A 166 -21.81 30.97 28.58
CA ASN A 166 -20.65 30.45 29.32
C ASN A 166 -20.15 29.07 28.83
N THR A 167 -20.50 28.67 27.61
CA THR A 167 -20.12 27.41 26.99
C THR A 167 -19.29 27.68 25.74
N LEU A 168 -18.11 27.08 25.69
CA LEU A 168 -17.25 27.03 24.51
C LEU A 168 -17.62 25.79 23.71
N THR A 169 -18.02 25.99 22.46
CA THR A 169 -18.23 24.92 21.49
C THR A 169 -17.14 25.00 20.42
N ILE A 170 -16.45 23.90 20.18
CA ILE A 170 -15.50 23.73 19.08
C ILE A 170 -16.06 22.63 18.19
N TYR A 171 -16.31 22.90 16.92
CA TYR A 171 -16.84 21.90 16.00
C TYR A 171 -16.11 21.90 14.66
N TRP A 172 -16.03 20.72 14.05
CA TRP A 172 -15.42 20.52 12.75
C TRP A 172 -16.11 19.39 12.02
N ARG A 173 -15.88 19.35 10.71
CA ARG A 173 -16.46 18.33 9.85
C ARG A 173 -15.32 17.71 9.07
N VAL A 174 -15.27 16.39 8.98
CA VAL A 174 -14.20 15.64 8.32
C VAL A 174 -14.84 14.79 7.24
N PRO A 175 -14.45 14.95 5.96
CA PRO A 175 -14.82 13.98 4.94
C PRO A 175 -14.29 12.60 5.32
N LEU A 176 -15.07 11.55 5.14
CA LEU A 176 -14.63 10.17 5.28
C LEU A 176 -14.67 9.56 3.89
N ILE A 177 -13.49 9.20 3.36
CA ILE A 177 -13.36 8.56 2.05
C ILE A 177 -13.37 7.05 2.27
N GLU A 178 -14.36 6.37 1.71
CA GLU A 178 -14.50 4.92 1.70
C GLU A 178 -14.28 4.42 0.26
N ARG A 179 -13.31 3.53 0.09
CA ARG A 179 -12.97 2.92 -1.20
C ARG A 179 -13.60 1.53 -1.31
N ASN A 180 -14.36 1.30 -2.37
CA ASN A 180 -14.80 -0.03 -2.79
C ASN A 180 -13.80 -0.64 -3.79
N SER A 181 -13.94 -1.94 -4.08
CA SER A 181 -13.15 -2.61 -5.10
C SER A 181 -13.39 -1.99 -6.49
N PHE A 182 -12.38 -1.33 -7.05
CA PHE A 182 -12.35 -0.89 -8.45
C PHE A 182 -11.12 -1.50 -9.17
N PRO A 183 -11.12 -1.58 -10.51
CA PRO A 183 -10.03 -2.22 -11.25
C PRO A 183 -8.70 -1.49 -11.03
N VAL A 184 -7.73 -2.19 -10.44
CA VAL A 184 -6.33 -1.72 -10.34
C VAL A 184 -5.55 -1.90 -11.65
N LYS A 185 -6.14 -2.61 -12.62
CA LYS A 185 -5.62 -2.84 -13.97
C LYS A 185 -6.69 -2.53 -15.01
N ALA A 186 -6.27 -1.97 -16.14
CA ALA A 186 -7.13 -1.71 -17.29
C ALA A 186 -6.35 -1.90 -18.60
N GLU A 187 -7.02 -2.31 -19.68
CA GLU A 187 -6.44 -2.28 -21.03
C GLU A 187 -6.84 -1.00 -21.79
N ALA A 188 -8.04 -0.49 -21.46
CA ALA A 188 -8.62 0.68 -22.11
C ALA A 188 -7.85 1.97 -21.79
N GLU A 189 -7.85 2.90 -22.76
CA GLU A 189 -7.28 4.25 -22.59
C GLU A 189 -8.09 5.15 -21.68
N ASN A 190 -9.33 4.77 -21.39
CA ASN A 190 -10.23 5.53 -20.53
C ASN A 190 -10.91 4.57 -19.55
N GLN A 191 -10.89 4.95 -18.28
CA GLN A 191 -11.63 4.29 -17.21
C GLN A 191 -12.60 5.30 -16.59
N VAL A 192 -13.81 4.87 -16.23
CA VAL A 192 -14.76 5.72 -15.49
C VAL A 192 -14.65 5.40 -14.01
N LEU A 193 -14.51 6.44 -13.20
CA LEU A 193 -14.57 6.38 -11.74
C LEU A 193 -15.90 6.96 -11.25
N LYS A 194 -16.59 6.22 -10.39
CA LYS A 194 -17.88 6.59 -9.80
C LYS A 194 -17.72 6.98 -8.35
N ILE A 195 -18.11 8.19 -7.98
CA ILE A 195 -17.98 8.71 -6.62
C ILE A 195 -19.35 9.14 -6.11
N ALA A 196 -19.84 8.51 -5.04
CA ALA A 196 -20.94 9.02 -4.25
C ALA A 196 -20.40 10.01 -3.21
N TYR A 197 -20.98 11.20 -3.07
CA TYR A 197 -20.60 12.13 -2.00
C TYR A 197 -21.82 12.76 -1.32
N GLU A 198 -21.77 12.93 0.00
CA GLU A 198 -22.86 13.51 0.80
C GLU A 198 -23.12 14.98 0.39
N ASP A 199 -24.39 15.40 0.32
CA ASP A 199 -24.85 16.72 -0.17
C ASP A 199 -24.22 17.93 0.57
N GLU A 200 -23.72 17.73 1.79
CA GLU A 200 -23.05 18.76 2.59
C GLU A 200 -21.54 18.94 2.30
N LEU A 201 -20.97 18.15 1.39
CA LEU A 201 -19.56 18.23 0.96
C LEU A 201 -19.40 19.13 -0.27
N ASP A 202 -18.21 19.72 -0.42
CA ASP A 202 -17.79 20.25 -1.71
C ASP A 202 -17.68 19.10 -2.72
N ILE A 203 -17.90 19.39 -4.00
CA ILE A 203 -17.80 18.41 -5.08
C ILE A 203 -16.38 17.82 -5.06
N PRO A 204 -16.20 16.50 -4.86
CA PRO A 204 -14.88 15.89 -4.86
C PRO A 204 -14.17 16.10 -6.19
N LEU A 205 -12.87 16.34 -6.13
CA LEU A 205 -12.03 16.51 -7.31
C LEU A 205 -11.10 15.30 -7.43
N VAL A 206 -11.03 14.73 -8.63
CA VAL A 206 -9.98 13.77 -8.96
C VAL A 206 -8.90 14.51 -9.72
N MET A 207 -7.67 14.38 -9.24
CA MET A 207 -6.52 14.97 -9.87
C MET A 207 -5.65 13.87 -10.46
N ARG A 208 -5.26 14.01 -11.73
CA ARG A 208 -4.10 13.27 -12.21
C ARG A 208 -2.87 13.97 -11.66
N VAL A 209 -1.98 13.19 -11.07
CA VAL A 209 -0.64 13.67 -10.76
C VAL A 209 0.16 13.52 -12.03
N SER A 210 0.15 14.55 -12.85
CA SER A 210 1.25 14.79 -13.77
C SER A 210 2.23 15.73 -13.09
N ASP A 211 3.50 15.65 -13.46
CA ASP A 211 4.56 16.57 -13.03
C ASP A 211 5.21 16.25 -11.67
N ILE A 212 6.54 16.41 -11.63
CA ILE A 212 7.31 16.63 -10.39
C ILE A 212 6.95 18.02 -9.81
N GLY A 213 5.67 18.23 -9.44
CA GLY A 213 5.20 19.46 -8.80
C GLY A 213 3.81 20.02 -9.16
N GLY A 214 2.99 19.35 -9.99
CA GLY A 214 1.67 19.86 -10.40
C GLY A 214 0.54 18.84 -10.24
N ALA A 215 -0.71 19.31 -10.26
CA ALA A 215 -1.89 18.47 -10.21
C ALA A 215 -3.02 19.13 -11.01
N GLY A 216 -3.54 18.45 -12.03
CA GLY A 216 -4.65 18.93 -12.85
C GLY A 216 -5.96 18.27 -12.44
N SER A 217 -6.98 19.06 -12.09
CA SER A 217 -8.32 18.54 -11.78
C SER A 217 -9.04 18.03 -13.03
N LEU A 218 -9.62 16.83 -12.97
CA LEU A 218 -10.47 16.24 -13.99
C LEU A 218 -11.92 16.72 -13.82
N GLN A 219 -12.63 16.92 -14.94
CA GLN A 219 -14.01 17.41 -14.90
C GLN A 219 -15.04 16.28 -14.74
N ASN A 220 -16.05 16.55 -13.93
CA ASN A 220 -17.20 15.67 -13.71
C ASN A 220 -18.20 15.80 -14.86
N ARG A 221 -18.76 14.68 -15.34
CA ARG A 221 -19.63 14.69 -16.55
C ARG A 221 -21.11 14.43 -16.29
N LYS A 222 -21.48 13.90 -15.12
CA LYS A 222 -22.87 13.58 -14.78
C LYS A 222 -23.07 13.61 -13.26
N SER A 223 -24.19 14.16 -12.79
CA SER A 223 -24.62 14.06 -11.40
C SER A 223 -26.02 13.46 -11.27
N GLU A 224 -26.18 12.47 -10.39
CA GLU A 224 -27.49 11.89 -10.03
C GLU A 224 -27.67 11.95 -8.51
N GLU A 225 -28.86 12.30 -8.04
CA GLU A 225 -29.16 12.37 -6.59
C GLU A 225 -29.57 10.99 -6.06
N LEU A 226 -29.06 10.65 -4.87
CA LEU A 226 -29.27 9.36 -4.21
C LEU A 226 -29.65 9.60 -2.75
N ILE A 227 -30.39 8.66 -2.15
CA ILE A 227 -30.64 8.65 -0.71
C ILE A 227 -30.05 7.37 -0.13
N LEU A 228 -29.05 7.50 0.74
CA LEU A 228 -28.37 6.41 1.43
C LEU A 228 -28.41 6.69 2.93
N ASP A 229 -28.86 5.74 3.74
CA ASP A 229 -28.90 5.86 5.21
C ASP A 229 -29.61 7.13 5.73
N ASN A 230 -30.74 7.50 5.10
CA ASN A 230 -31.50 8.75 5.36
C ASN A 230 -30.70 10.04 5.14
N LYS A 231 -29.57 9.98 4.43
CA LYS A 231 -28.78 11.12 4.00
C LYS A 231 -28.85 11.26 2.48
N LYS A 232 -28.73 12.51 2.01
CA LYS A 232 -28.70 12.83 0.59
C LYS A 232 -27.27 12.75 0.07
N PHE A 233 -27.08 12.06 -1.05
CA PHE A 233 -25.82 11.91 -1.77
C PHE A 233 -25.98 12.34 -3.23
N HIS A 234 -24.85 12.66 -3.86
CA HIS A 234 -24.71 12.87 -5.30
C HIS A 234 -23.73 11.86 -5.87
N MET A 235 -24.07 11.22 -6.98
CA MET A 235 -23.15 10.40 -7.76
C MET A 235 -22.48 11.23 -8.82
N ILE A 236 -21.16 11.22 -8.93
CA ILE A 236 -20.42 11.76 -10.07
C ILE A 236 -19.63 10.70 -10.79
N GLU A 237 -19.52 10.85 -12.11
CA GLU A 237 -18.66 10.04 -12.97
C GLU A 237 -17.50 10.89 -13.49
N VAL A 238 -16.28 10.40 -13.27
CA VAL A 238 -15.03 11.03 -13.71
C VAL A 238 -14.34 10.13 -14.72
N SER A 239 -14.05 10.68 -15.90
CA SER A 239 -13.31 9.96 -16.95
C SER A 239 -11.81 10.09 -16.70
N LEU A 240 -11.18 8.98 -16.31
CA LEU A 240 -9.74 8.87 -16.15
C LEU A 240 -9.13 8.44 -17.48
N SER A 241 -8.42 9.34 -18.15
CA SER A 241 -7.55 8.93 -19.26
C SER A 241 -6.34 8.20 -18.65
N LEU A 242 -5.86 7.14 -19.29
CA LEU A 242 -4.78 6.29 -18.81
C LEU A 242 -3.64 6.24 -19.81
N GLN A 243 -2.44 6.59 -19.36
CA GLN A 243 -1.18 6.34 -20.07
C GLN A 243 -0.73 4.88 -19.84
N PRO A 244 0.05 4.27 -20.74
CA PRO A 244 0.62 2.94 -20.48
C PRO A 244 1.43 2.88 -19.18
N GLY A 245 1.32 1.78 -18.44
CA GLY A 245 1.94 1.62 -17.12
C GLY A 245 1.10 2.20 -15.99
N ASP A 246 1.75 2.54 -14.87
CA ASP A 246 1.07 3.03 -13.66
C ASP A 246 0.60 4.48 -13.81
N ASN A 247 -0.67 4.74 -13.50
CA ASN A 247 -1.27 6.07 -13.48
C ASN A 247 -1.69 6.42 -12.05
N LEU A 248 -1.04 7.42 -11.44
CA LEU A 248 -1.34 7.91 -10.11
C LEU A 248 -2.42 9.00 -10.15
N PHE A 249 -3.43 8.85 -9.29
CA PHE A 249 -4.49 9.81 -9.07
C PHE A 249 -4.68 10.10 -7.58
N TYR A 250 -5.16 11.30 -7.28
CA TYR A 250 -5.69 11.65 -5.97
C TYR A 250 -7.18 11.96 -6.06
N LEU A 251 -7.96 11.40 -5.15
CA LEU A 251 -9.28 11.90 -4.82
C LEU A 251 -9.14 12.91 -3.69
N TRP A 252 -9.59 14.14 -3.92
CA TRP A 252 -9.65 15.19 -2.92
C TRP A 252 -11.11 15.48 -2.56
N ALA A 253 -11.38 15.54 -1.26
CA ALA A 253 -12.69 15.89 -0.70
C ALA A 253 -12.54 16.97 0.35
N ARG A 254 -13.51 17.89 0.41
CA ARG A 254 -13.56 18.98 1.40
C ARG A 254 -14.93 19.05 2.07
N GLY A 255 -14.89 19.25 3.39
CA GLY A 255 -16.09 19.41 4.24
C GLY A 255 -15.91 20.61 5.18
N GLY A 256 -16.41 21.78 4.78
CA GLY A 256 -16.11 23.02 5.47
C GLY A 256 -14.64 23.40 5.31
N ASN A 257 -13.89 23.55 6.41
CA ASN A 257 -12.49 23.96 6.37
C ASN A 257 -11.49 22.80 6.53
N GLN A 258 -11.93 21.55 6.29
CA GLN A 258 -11.08 20.36 6.39
C GLN A 258 -11.03 19.63 5.05
N ASP A 259 -9.81 19.24 4.68
CA ASP A 259 -9.48 18.54 3.45
C ASP A 259 -9.13 17.08 3.77
N GLN A 260 -9.49 16.16 2.87
CA GLN A 260 -9.09 14.76 2.93
C GLN A 260 -8.70 14.28 1.54
N TYR A 261 -7.73 13.36 1.50
CA TYR A 261 -7.15 12.85 0.27
C TYR A 261 -7.08 11.33 0.33
N ASP A 262 -7.32 10.70 -0.80
CA ASP A 262 -6.97 9.30 -1.01
C ASP A 262 -6.21 9.16 -2.34
N SER A 263 -5.20 8.30 -2.37
CA SER A 263 -4.33 8.12 -3.53
C SER A 263 -4.51 6.73 -4.12
N PHE A 264 -4.63 6.62 -5.44
CA PHE A 264 -4.73 5.33 -6.12
C PHE A 264 -3.92 5.28 -7.40
N VAL A 265 -3.55 4.05 -7.77
CA VAL A 265 -2.85 3.74 -9.00
C VAL A 265 -3.71 2.82 -9.85
N ILE A 266 -3.86 3.15 -11.14
CA ILE A 266 -4.42 2.24 -12.14
C ILE A 266 -3.32 1.92 -13.13
N LYS A 267 -2.97 0.63 -13.25
CA LYS A 267 -2.01 0.17 -14.25
C LYS A 267 -2.71 -0.06 -15.58
N ARG A 268 -2.33 0.68 -16.61
CA ARG A 268 -2.76 0.38 -17.97
C ARG A 268 -1.82 -0.63 -18.62
N GLU A 269 -2.34 -1.82 -18.89
CA GLU A 269 -1.64 -2.82 -19.67
C GLU A 269 -1.87 -2.57 -21.17
N VAL A 270 -0.79 -2.60 -21.94
CA VAL A 270 -0.84 -2.52 -23.41
C VAL A 270 -0.28 -3.81 -24.00
N ALA A 271 -0.93 -4.30 -25.06
CA ALA A 271 -0.57 -5.56 -25.68
C ALA A 271 0.84 -5.56 -26.26
N ASP A 272 1.25 -4.44 -26.86
CA ASP A 272 2.59 -4.25 -27.43
C ASP A 272 3.13 -2.87 -27.05
N ALA A 273 4.15 -2.86 -26.19
CA ALA A 273 4.78 -1.63 -25.74
C ALA A 273 5.57 -0.94 -26.87
N SER A 274 6.03 -1.66 -27.89
CA SER A 274 6.78 -1.08 -29.01
C SER A 274 5.93 -0.19 -29.92
N LEU A 275 4.60 -0.36 -29.88
CA LEU A 275 3.66 0.41 -30.69
C LEU A 275 3.14 1.66 -29.99
N VAL A 276 3.55 1.91 -28.74
CA VAL A 276 3.13 3.10 -28.00
C VAL A 276 3.88 4.32 -28.56
N PRO A 277 3.18 5.32 -29.11
CA PRO A 277 3.85 6.52 -29.59
C PRO A 277 4.41 7.33 -28.41
N ILE A 278 5.57 7.94 -28.60
CA ILE A 278 6.07 8.98 -27.70
C ILE A 278 5.06 10.14 -27.68
N ASN A 279 4.69 10.58 -26.49
CA ASN A 279 3.79 11.70 -26.31
C ASN A 279 4.58 13.02 -26.45
N TYR A 280 4.11 13.89 -27.35
CA TYR A 280 4.67 15.23 -27.53
C TYR A 280 3.61 16.24 -27.18
N ASN A 281 3.99 17.26 -26.42
CA ASN A 281 3.08 18.34 -26.09
C ASN A 281 2.76 19.16 -27.34
N ASN A 282 1.48 19.36 -27.65
CA ASN A 282 1.03 19.91 -28.92
C ASN A 282 1.02 21.45 -28.97
N SER A 283 1.24 22.14 -27.85
CA SER A 283 1.19 23.61 -27.77
C SER A 283 2.53 24.21 -27.35
N MET A 284 3.16 24.97 -28.24
CA MET A 284 4.28 25.87 -27.91
C MET A 284 3.76 27.31 -27.72
N ASP A 285 2.57 27.45 -27.10
CA ASP A 285 1.64 28.60 -27.17
C ASP A 285 2.19 29.96 -26.70
N TYR A 286 3.40 30.02 -26.17
CA TYR A 286 4.09 31.28 -25.97
C TYR A 286 4.79 31.70 -27.27
N MET A 287 4.09 32.46 -28.12
CA MET A 287 4.59 33.46 -29.10
C MET A 287 3.73 33.65 -30.39
N PHE A 288 2.47 33.20 -30.47
CA PHE A 288 1.65 33.28 -31.70
C PHE A 288 2.27 32.53 -32.90
N ILE A 289 3.04 31.48 -32.63
CA ILE A 289 3.63 30.64 -33.68
C ILE A 289 2.81 29.34 -33.70
N ASP A 290 2.16 29.05 -34.83
CA ASP A 290 1.47 27.77 -35.12
C ASP A 290 2.49 26.63 -35.36
N THR A 291 3.54 26.58 -34.54
CA THR A 291 4.61 25.59 -34.61
C THR A 291 4.43 24.59 -33.49
N LYS A 292 4.30 23.32 -33.87
CA LYS A 292 4.19 22.20 -32.93
C LYS A 292 5.59 21.78 -32.51
N VAL A 293 5.72 21.22 -31.31
CA VAL A 293 7.00 20.68 -30.82
C VAL A 293 7.62 19.71 -31.84
N ARG A 294 6.80 18.85 -32.47
CA ARG A 294 7.22 17.88 -33.51
C ARG A 294 7.87 18.49 -34.75
N ASP A 295 7.62 19.77 -35.02
CA ASP A 295 8.17 20.48 -36.18
C ASP A 295 9.62 20.92 -35.93
N VAL A 296 10.02 21.06 -34.66
CA VAL A 296 11.35 21.56 -34.25
C VAL A 296 12.18 20.54 -33.48
N PHE A 297 11.57 19.47 -32.97
CA PHE A 297 12.18 18.52 -32.05
C PHE A 297 11.73 17.09 -32.34
N GLU A 298 12.68 16.16 -32.25
CA GLU A 298 12.42 14.73 -32.41
C GLU A 298 13.30 13.91 -31.47
N ILE A 299 12.70 12.85 -30.91
CA ILE A 299 13.37 11.83 -30.12
C ILE A 299 13.54 10.65 -31.07
N THR A 300 14.79 10.24 -31.27
CA THR A 300 15.14 9.10 -32.14
C THR A 300 15.33 7.83 -31.33
N GLU A 301 15.75 7.97 -30.07
CA GLU A 301 15.81 6.87 -29.11
C GLU A 301 15.29 7.37 -27.75
N PRO A 302 14.37 6.65 -27.09
CA PRO A 302 13.76 5.40 -27.52
C PRO A 302 12.82 5.56 -28.74
N GLU A 303 12.45 4.46 -29.38
CA GLU A 303 11.48 4.47 -30.51
C GLU A 303 10.01 4.46 -30.04
N SER A 304 9.77 4.19 -28.76
CA SER A 304 8.44 4.09 -28.15
C SER A 304 8.29 5.01 -26.94
N GLY A 305 7.06 5.47 -26.70
CA GLY A 305 6.66 6.21 -25.51
C GLY A 305 6.50 5.36 -24.25
N TYR A 306 6.62 4.03 -24.36
CA TYR A 306 6.56 3.11 -23.22
C TYR A 306 7.60 2.01 -23.32
N ILE A 307 8.54 2.01 -22.39
CA ILE A 307 9.70 1.12 -22.38
C ILE A 307 9.61 0.18 -21.19
N LYS A 308 9.84 -1.11 -21.44
CA LYS A 308 9.94 -2.13 -20.40
C LYS A 308 11.39 -2.62 -20.32
N LEU A 309 11.97 -2.54 -19.12
CA LEU A 309 13.33 -2.96 -18.83
C LEU A 309 13.32 -4.00 -17.70
N ALA A 310 14.39 -4.80 -17.58
CA ALA A 310 14.66 -5.57 -16.36
C ALA A 310 15.57 -4.76 -15.42
N ALA A 311 15.45 -4.94 -14.11
CA ALA A 311 16.37 -4.30 -13.15
C ALA A 311 17.73 -5.04 -13.05
N PRO A 312 18.88 -4.32 -12.99
CA PRO A 312 19.02 -2.90 -13.31
C PRO A 312 18.86 -2.67 -14.81
N GLY A 313 18.16 -1.60 -15.18
CA GLY A 313 17.84 -1.25 -16.55
C GLY A 313 18.69 -0.09 -17.06
N GLN A 314 18.94 -0.06 -18.36
CA GLN A 314 19.61 1.03 -19.05
C GLN A 314 18.89 1.31 -20.37
N MET A 315 18.82 2.57 -20.77
CA MET A 315 18.33 2.95 -22.09
C MET A 315 19.10 4.15 -22.62
N ASP A 316 19.30 4.16 -23.93
CA ASP A 316 19.75 5.35 -24.64
C ASP A 316 18.58 6.34 -24.76
N PHE A 317 18.90 7.62 -24.61
CA PHE A 317 17.99 8.71 -24.93
C PHE A 317 18.70 9.66 -25.90
N LYS A 318 18.21 9.75 -27.13
CA LYS A 318 18.84 10.53 -28.21
C LYS A 318 17.79 11.23 -29.04
N GLY A 319 18.18 12.33 -29.66
CA GLY A 319 17.33 13.04 -30.60
C GLY A 319 18.03 14.20 -31.27
N HIS A 320 17.24 15.02 -31.95
CA HIS A 320 17.75 16.17 -32.67
C HIS A 320 16.76 17.32 -32.71
N LEU A 321 17.29 18.53 -32.86
CA LEU A 321 16.57 19.70 -33.31
C LEU A 321 16.47 19.70 -34.84
N LYS A 322 15.31 20.09 -35.35
CA LYS A 322 15.06 20.31 -36.79
C LYS A 322 15.35 21.75 -37.22
N VAL A 323 15.92 22.53 -36.31
CA VAL A 323 16.32 23.94 -36.46
C VAL A 323 17.74 24.11 -35.95
N ASP A 324 18.45 25.12 -36.45
CA ASP A 324 19.87 25.34 -36.13
C ASP A 324 20.12 25.61 -34.62
N SER A 325 19.15 26.25 -33.95
CA SER A 325 19.20 26.51 -32.51
C SER A 325 17.79 26.80 -31.96
N PHE A 326 17.61 26.61 -30.66
CA PHE A 326 16.39 26.97 -29.95
C PHE A 326 16.71 27.35 -28.49
N GLY A 327 16.20 28.49 -28.03
CA GLY A 327 16.44 28.97 -26.66
C GLY A 327 17.94 29.08 -26.32
N ASP A 328 18.34 28.45 -25.21
CA ASP A 328 19.73 28.33 -24.76
C ASP A 328 20.44 27.05 -25.25
N ASN A 329 19.82 26.27 -26.16
CA ASN A 329 20.33 25.01 -26.70
C ASN A 329 20.63 23.91 -25.66
N VAL A 330 19.99 23.93 -24.49
CA VAL A 330 20.17 22.88 -23.46
C VAL A 330 18.81 22.30 -23.08
N PHE A 331 18.53 21.07 -23.52
CA PHE A 331 17.38 20.33 -23.02
C PHE A 331 17.63 19.84 -21.59
N SER A 332 16.57 19.51 -20.87
CA SER A 332 16.71 18.75 -19.63
C SER A 332 15.72 17.59 -19.58
N ILE A 333 16.16 16.48 -19.00
CA ILE A 333 15.31 15.33 -18.68
C ILE A 333 15.17 15.29 -17.18
N LYS A 334 13.93 15.25 -16.69
CA LYS A 334 13.64 14.90 -15.31
C LYS A 334 13.04 13.50 -15.26
N VAL A 335 13.60 12.66 -14.40
CA VAL A 335 13.13 11.29 -14.19
C VAL A 335 12.45 11.23 -12.84
N GLY A 336 11.14 11.03 -12.82
CA GLY A 336 10.38 10.75 -11.61
C GLY A 336 10.23 9.23 -11.41
N LYS A 337 10.44 8.73 -10.18
CA LYS A 337 10.08 7.37 -9.76
C LYS A 337 8.83 7.40 -8.89
N LEU A 338 7.85 6.56 -9.19
CA LEU A 338 6.68 6.38 -8.32
C LEU A 338 7.10 5.65 -7.04
N VAL A 339 6.99 6.33 -5.90
CA VAL A 339 7.34 5.81 -4.57
C VAL A 339 6.25 6.20 -3.57
N LYS A 340 5.58 5.20 -2.98
CA LYS A 340 4.52 5.40 -1.95
C LYS A 340 3.47 6.44 -2.35
N GLY A 341 2.88 6.29 -3.54
CA GLY A 341 1.79 7.15 -4.00
C GLY A 341 2.21 8.55 -4.45
N LYS A 342 3.50 8.83 -4.68
CA LYS A 342 3.97 10.07 -5.31
C LYS A 342 5.14 9.83 -6.25
N TYR A 343 5.25 10.63 -7.31
CA TYR A 343 6.49 10.68 -8.08
C TYR A 343 7.53 11.51 -7.32
N GLN A 344 8.70 10.90 -7.09
CA GLN A 344 9.87 11.56 -6.50
C GLN A 344 10.93 11.69 -7.58
N GLU A 345 11.62 12.83 -7.62
CA GLU A 345 12.76 12.98 -8.53
C GLU A 345 13.81 11.90 -8.22
N TYR A 346 14.16 11.14 -9.26
CA TYR A 346 15.10 10.04 -9.23
C TYR A 346 16.43 10.43 -9.87
N SER A 347 16.39 11.16 -10.98
CA SER A 347 17.55 11.77 -11.62
C SER A 347 17.13 12.94 -12.50
N SER A 348 18.08 13.82 -12.81
CA SER A 348 17.92 14.89 -13.79
C SER A 348 19.19 15.01 -14.62
N GLU A 349 19.05 15.20 -15.93
CA GLU A 349 20.16 15.31 -16.87
C GLU A 349 19.99 16.57 -17.74
N GLU A 350 21.06 17.33 -17.94
CA GLU A 350 21.11 18.40 -18.95
C GLU A 350 21.72 17.87 -20.24
N LEU A 351 21.14 18.26 -21.37
CA LEU A 351 21.49 17.75 -22.69
C LEU A 351 21.79 18.94 -23.63
N PRO A 352 23.05 19.41 -23.64
CA PRO A 352 23.49 20.40 -24.60
C PRO A 352 23.35 19.88 -26.03
N VAL A 353 22.84 20.71 -26.93
CA VAL A 353 22.73 20.39 -28.35
C VAL A 353 24.04 20.72 -29.06
N ALA A 354 24.62 19.75 -29.75
CA ALA A 354 25.79 19.90 -30.60
C ALA A 354 25.48 19.39 -32.01
N ASP A 355 25.74 20.22 -33.03
CA ASP A 355 25.43 19.91 -34.45
C ASP A 355 23.98 19.45 -34.66
N GLY A 356 23.05 20.09 -33.93
CA GLY A 356 21.62 19.77 -33.95
C GLY A 356 21.24 18.49 -33.21
N GLN A 357 22.18 17.76 -32.60
CA GLN A 357 21.94 16.49 -31.92
C GLN A 357 22.14 16.59 -30.41
N PHE A 358 21.48 15.71 -29.67
CA PHE A 358 21.68 15.53 -28.23
C PHE A 358 21.53 14.05 -27.87
N GLY A 359 22.13 13.64 -26.74
CA GLY A 359 21.88 12.32 -26.20
C GLY A 359 22.58 12.04 -24.88
N THR A 360 22.06 11.04 -24.17
CA THR A 360 22.62 10.50 -22.93
C THR A 360 22.21 9.04 -22.77
N VAL A 361 22.70 8.40 -21.71
CA VAL A 361 22.29 7.06 -21.30
C VAL A 361 21.69 7.11 -19.91
N LEU A 362 20.42 6.75 -19.79
CA LEU A 362 19.68 6.77 -18.53
C LEU A 362 19.78 5.42 -17.84
N ASN A 363 20.00 5.45 -16.52
CA ASN A 363 20.26 4.26 -15.71
C ASN A 363 19.21 4.10 -14.60
N PHE A 364 18.52 2.96 -14.59
CA PHE A 364 17.49 2.64 -13.61
C PHE A 364 17.97 1.48 -12.73
N LYS A 365 18.38 1.81 -11.50
CA LYS A 365 18.96 0.84 -10.57
C LYS A 365 17.92 -0.04 -9.89
N GLU A 366 16.71 0.50 -9.71
CA GLU A 366 15.67 -0.13 -8.92
C GLU A 366 14.48 -0.51 -9.79
N PRO A 367 13.76 -1.59 -9.45
CA PRO A 367 12.45 -1.84 -10.04
C PRO A 367 11.45 -0.71 -9.75
N GLY A 368 10.45 -0.61 -10.62
CA GLY A 368 9.30 0.28 -10.44
C GLY A 368 8.88 1.01 -11.71
N SER A 369 7.96 1.95 -11.51
CA SER A 369 7.39 2.77 -12.57
C SER A 369 8.03 4.17 -12.56
N TYR A 370 8.50 4.58 -13.73
CA TYR A 370 9.23 5.81 -13.97
C TYR A 370 8.52 6.66 -15.03
N TRP A 371 8.61 7.98 -14.86
CA TRP A 371 8.13 8.99 -15.80
C TRP A 371 9.32 9.87 -16.17
N LEU A 372 9.67 9.87 -17.46
CA LEU A 372 10.65 10.78 -18.03
C LEU A 372 9.94 11.98 -18.63
N GLU A 373 10.20 13.17 -18.12
CA GLU A 373 9.72 14.44 -18.64
C GLU A 373 10.87 15.16 -19.36
N VAL A 374 10.65 15.56 -20.61
CA VAL A 374 11.65 16.21 -21.45
C VAL A 374 11.30 17.68 -21.58
N PHE A 375 12.12 18.54 -20.99
CA PHE A 375 11.94 19.98 -21.01
C PHE A 375 12.79 20.62 -22.10
N SER A 376 12.20 21.60 -22.77
CA SER A 376 12.83 22.43 -23.79
C SER A 376 14.08 23.16 -23.27
N PRO A 377 14.94 23.66 -24.18
CA PRO A 377 15.81 24.79 -23.89
C PRO A 377 15.00 25.97 -23.33
N LYS A 378 15.61 26.82 -22.52
CA LYS A 378 14.92 27.96 -21.91
C LYS A 378 14.64 29.01 -22.98
N TYR A 379 13.36 29.35 -23.18
CA TYR A 379 12.94 30.29 -24.23
C TYR A 379 11.81 31.23 -23.81
N ILE A 380 11.04 30.89 -22.78
CA ILE A 380 9.95 31.74 -22.30
C ILE A 380 10.52 32.80 -21.36
N PRO A 381 10.40 34.10 -21.66
CA PRO A 381 10.91 35.13 -20.76
C PRO A 381 10.09 35.18 -19.46
N SER A 382 10.74 35.07 -18.30
CA SER A 382 10.15 35.43 -16.99
C SER A 382 10.92 36.60 -16.38
N ALA A 383 10.19 37.63 -15.94
CA ALA A 383 10.75 38.84 -15.35
C ALA A 383 11.43 38.59 -13.99
N GLU A 384 10.97 37.57 -13.25
CA GLU A 384 11.43 37.28 -11.89
C GLU A 384 12.48 36.15 -11.85
N SER A 385 12.43 35.23 -12.81
CA SER A 385 13.17 33.95 -12.75
C SER A 385 14.19 33.77 -13.88
N GLY A 386 14.27 34.71 -14.83
CA GLY A 386 14.98 34.50 -16.10
C GLY A 386 14.22 33.56 -17.05
N PRO A 387 14.76 33.26 -18.24
CA PRO A 387 14.09 32.40 -19.21
C PRO A 387 13.74 31.02 -18.63
N CYS A 388 12.54 30.52 -18.89
CA CYS A 388 12.07 29.21 -18.46
C CYS A 388 11.79 28.24 -19.63
N SER A 389 11.73 26.95 -19.28
CA SER A 389 11.48 25.84 -20.19
C SER A 389 10.04 25.35 -20.08
N THR A 390 9.56 24.63 -21.10
CA THR A 390 8.28 23.89 -21.05
C THR A 390 8.51 22.40 -21.31
N GLU A 391 7.62 21.56 -20.79
CA GLU A 391 7.62 20.13 -21.11
C GLU A 391 7.21 19.94 -22.58
N TRP A 392 8.08 19.28 -23.33
CA TRP A 392 7.92 19.03 -24.77
C TRP A 392 7.53 17.58 -25.08
N ALA A 393 7.93 16.63 -24.25
CA ALA A 393 7.58 15.22 -24.43
C ALA A 393 7.68 14.44 -23.11
N ASP A 394 6.96 13.32 -23.04
CA ASP A 394 7.13 12.33 -21.98
C ASP A 394 7.26 10.89 -22.48
N VAL A 395 8.01 10.10 -21.70
CA VAL A 395 8.20 8.65 -21.92
C VAL A 395 7.96 7.91 -20.60
N ARG A 396 7.23 6.80 -20.69
CA ARG A 396 6.98 5.88 -19.57
C ARG A 396 8.03 4.79 -19.56
N VAL A 397 8.61 4.52 -18.40
CA VAL A 397 9.56 3.41 -18.24
C VAL A 397 9.11 2.54 -17.09
N GLU A 398 8.91 1.25 -17.36
CA GLU A 398 8.66 0.24 -16.34
C GLU A 398 9.89 -0.65 -16.22
N VAL A 399 10.50 -0.64 -15.05
CA VAL A 399 11.61 -1.53 -14.73
C VAL A 399 11.03 -2.67 -13.94
N ALA A 400 10.89 -3.81 -14.60
CA ALA A 400 10.35 -5.01 -14.00
C ALA A 400 11.20 -5.41 -12.80
N ASP A 401 10.52 -5.68 -11.68
CA ASP A 401 11.16 -6.41 -10.62
C ASP A 401 11.36 -7.84 -11.11
N PRO A 402 12.59 -8.37 -11.18
CA PRO A 402 12.80 -9.77 -11.50
C PRO A 402 12.04 -10.72 -10.56
N THR A 403 11.54 -10.24 -9.41
CA THR A 403 10.64 -10.96 -8.49
C THR A 403 9.13 -10.79 -8.77
N SER A 404 8.68 -9.79 -9.54
CA SER A 404 7.23 -9.48 -9.72
C SER A 404 6.44 -10.44 -10.62
N ASN A 405 7.12 -11.22 -11.47
CA ASN A 405 6.51 -12.30 -12.26
C ASN A 405 6.67 -13.67 -11.59
N GLU A 406 6.89 -13.70 -10.27
CA GLU A 406 7.05 -14.93 -9.51
C GLU A 406 5.78 -15.79 -9.57
N LEU A 407 5.82 -16.84 -10.39
CA LEU A 407 4.86 -17.94 -10.33
C LEU A 407 5.20 -18.80 -9.11
N ARG A 408 4.81 -18.31 -7.93
CA ARG A 408 4.93 -19.03 -6.66
C ARG A 408 3.67 -19.81 -6.32
N GLY A 409 3.87 -20.93 -5.62
CA GLY A 409 2.78 -21.77 -5.14
C GLY A 409 2.12 -21.26 -3.87
N ASN A 410 2.82 -20.49 -3.04
CA ASN A 410 2.32 -19.91 -1.80
C ASN A 410 3.21 -18.74 -1.35
N THR A 411 2.77 -17.94 -0.38
CA THR A 411 3.58 -16.87 0.19
C THR A 411 4.64 -17.43 1.15
N THR A 412 5.76 -16.72 1.28
CA THR A 412 6.89 -17.08 2.17
C THR A 412 6.42 -17.17 3.62
N GLY A 413 5.64 -16.19 4.06
CA GLY A 413 4.95 -16.14 5.35
C GLY A 413 4.15 -17.41 5.65
N ASN A 414 3.32 -17.84 4.71
CA ASN A 414 2.48 -19.02 4.92
C ASN A 414 3.34 -20.29 5.01
N ILE A 415 4.33 -20.47 4.13
CA ILE A 415 5.20 -21.65 4.12
C ILE A 415 6.03 -21.77 5.42
N ASN A 416 6.58 -20.68 5.92
CA ASN A 416 7.29 -20.66 7.21
C ASN A 416 6.37 -20.93 8.40
N ASN A 417 5.08 -20.64 8.26
CA ASN A 417 4.04 -21.04 9.20
C ASN A 417 3.46 -22.44 8.86
N ASN A 418 4.28 -23.34 8.29
CA ASN A 418 3.95 -24.71 7.90
C ASN A 418 2.99 -24.88 6.70
N GLY A 419 2.64 -23.79 6.01
CA GLY A 419 1.92 -23.79 4.74
C GLY A 419 0.61 -24.59 4.76
N LEU A 420 -0.20 -24.47 5.82
CA LEU A 420 -1.48 -25.16 5.91
C LEU A 420 -2.57 -24.52 5.04
N TYR A 421 -2.32 -23.32 4.52
CA TYR A 421 -3.22 -22.57 3.65
C TYR A 421 -2.44 -22.01 2.46
N ALA A 422 -3.02 -22.12 1.26
CA ALA A 422 -2.51 -21.53 0.03
C ALA A 422 -3.69 -20.99 -0.80
N LYS A 423 -3.57 -19.79 -1.35
CA LYS A 423 -4.56 -19.22 -2.27
C LYS A 423 -4.08 -19.33 -3.71
N ALA A 424 -4.97 -19.71 -4.62
CA ALA A 424 -4.75 -19.64 -6.05
C ALA A 424 -6.06 -19.24 -6.76
N GLY A 425 -6.04 -18.09 -7.44
CA GLY A 425 -7.24 -17.48 -8.00
C GLY A 425 -8.30 -17.23 -6.91
N ASP A 426 -9.54 -17.63 -7.18
CA ASP A 426 -10.69 -17.47 -6.28
C ASP A 426 -10.83 -18.65 -5.28
N SER A 427 -9.78 -19.46 -5.11
CA SER A 427 -9.83 -20.65 -4.27
C SER A 427 -8.74 -20.67 -3.21
N ILE A 428 -9.09 -21.22 -2.05
CA ILE A 428 -8.20 -21.52 -0.94
C ILE A 428 -8.05 -23.04 -0.84
N TYR A 429 -6.80 -23.51 -0.85
CA TYR A 429 -6.41 -24.90 -0.63
C TYR A 429 -5.83 -25.00 0.76
N TYR A 430 -6.35 -25.90 1.58
CA TYR A 430 -6.04 -25.90 2.99
C TYR A 430 -6.05 -27.29 3.62
N SER A 431 -5.27 -27.41 4.69
CA SER A 431 -5.24 -28.55 5.59
C SER A 431 -6.42 -28.44 6.57
N ASN A 432 -7.43 -29.28 6.38
CA ASN A 432 -8.63 -29.25 7.21
C ASN A 432 -8.40 -29.99 8.53
N LEU A 433 -7.99 -29.26 9.57
CA LEU A 433 -7.73 -29.83 10.89
C LEU A 433 -8.95 -30.51 11.54
N LYS A 434 -10.18 -30.14 11.16
CA LYS A 434 -11.41 -30.82 11.64
C LYS A 434 -11.57 -32.22 11.04
N ASP A 435 -10.96 -32.47 9.88
CA ASP A 435 -10.86 -33.79 9.24
C ASP A 435 -9.39 -34.23 9.22
N GLN A 436 -8.75 -34.15 10.40
CA GLN A 436 -7.42 -34.69 10.67
C GLN A 436 -6.29 -34.11 9.79
N GLY A 437 -6.43 -32.92 9.21
CA GLY A 437 -5.39 -32.28 8.38
C GLY A 437 -5.39 -32.73 6.92
N LYS A 438 -6.49 -33.32 6.46
CA LYS A 438 -6.68 -33.69 5.05
C LYS A 438 -6.76 -32.47 4.15
N LEU A 439 -6.35 -32.61 2.88
CA LEU A 439 -6.36 -31.52 1.92
C LEU A 439 -7.76 -31.25 1.35
N TYR A 440 -8.21 -30.01 1.51
CA TYR A 440 -9.47 -29.49 0.99
C TYR A 440 -9.23 -28.26 0.11
N LYS A 441 -10.27 -27.91 -0.65
CA LYS A 441 -10.40 -26.66 -1.39
C LYS A 441 -11.74 -26.00 -1.08
N MET A 442 -11.76 -24.68 -0.96
CA MET A 442 -12.98 -23.86 -0.83
C MET A 442 -12.84 -22.55 -1.61
N LYS A 443 -13.93 -21.84 -1.83
CA LYS A 443 -13.90 -20.46 -2.33
C LYS A 443 -13.38 -19.49 -1.26
N VAL A 444 -12.90 -18.32 -1.66
CA VAL A 444 -12.40 -17.28 -0.73
C VAL A 444 -13.48 -16.83 0.27
N ASP A 445 -14.76 -16.86 -0.13
CA ASP A 445 -15.91 -16.59 0.74
C ASP A 445 -16.22 -17.72 1.75
N GLY A 446 -15.46 -18.82 1.74
CA GLY A 446 -15.62 -19.99 2.60
C GLY A 446 -16.64 -21.02 2.10
N SER A 447 -17.30 -20.79 0.96
CA SER A 447 -18.27 -21.72 0.39
C SER A 447 -17.60 -22.85 -0.41
N GLU A 448 -18.40 -23.84 -0.82
CA GLU A 448 -17.98 -24.93 -1.73
C GLU A 448 -16.77 -25.75 -1.25
N ALA A 449 -16.65 -25.94 0.07
CA ALA A 449 -15.61 -26.78 0.64
C ALA A 449 -15.71 -28.22 0.13
N THR A 450 -14.66 -28.69 -0.54
CA THR A 450 -14.55 -30.02 -1.14
C THR A 450 -13.22 -30.66 -0.78
N LYS A 451 -13.23 -31.96 -0.48
CA LYS A 451 -12.02 -32.72 -0.20
C LYS A 451 -11.30 -33.05 -1.50
N ILE A 452 -9.98 -32.87 -1.54
CA ILE A 452 -9.13 -33.24 -2.68
C ILE A 452 -8.52 -34.63 -2.47
N THR A 453 -7.96 -34.89 -1.29
CA THR A 453 -7.32 -36.17 -0.96
C THR A 453 -7.44 -36.45 0.54
N ASP A 454 -7.35 -37.72 0.94
CA ASP A 454 -7.29 -38.13 2.35
C ASP A 454 -5.87 -38.02 2.95
N ASP A 455 -4.89 -37.53 2.18
CA ASP A 455 -3.54 -37.30 2.69
C ASP A 455 -3.50 -36.09 3.62
N LEU A 456 -2.68 -36.18 4.66
CA LEU A 456 -2.23 -35.02 5.42
C LEU A 456 -1.47 -34.07 4.50
N ALA A 457 -1.72 -32.75 4.60
CA ALA A 457 -1.04 -31.78 3.76
C ALA A 457 -0.42 -30.63 4.57
N TRP A 458 0.89 -30.49 4.43
CA TRP A 458 1.75 -29.44 4.98
C TRP A 458 2.55 -28.80 3.84
N TYR A 459 3.02 -27.56 4.03
CA TYR A 459 3.76 -26.80 3.02
C TYR A 459 3.05 -26.77 1.66
N ILE A 460 1.74 -26.53 1.66
CA ILE A 460 0.89 -26.52 0.46
C ILE A 460 1.35 -25.40 -0.46
N ASN A 461 1.56 -25.73 -1.73
CA ASN A 461 1.91 -24.84 -2.82
C ASN A 461 1.01 -25.16 -4.02
N VAL A 462 0.44 -24.15 -4.69
CA VAL A 462 -0.48 -24.34 -5.82
C VAL A 462 -0.04 -23.50 -7.02
N THR A 463 0.29 -24.14 -8.13
CA THR A 463 0.69 -23.45 -9.38
C THR A 463 -0.06 -24.04 -10.56
N GLY A 464 -0.86 -23.22 -11.24
CA GLY A 464 -1.77 -23.70 -12.29
C GLY A 464 -2.71 -24.78 -11.73
N ASP A 465 -2.74 -25.94 -12.38
CA ASP A 465 -3.57 -27.08 -11.96
C ASP A 465 -2.87 -28.05 -11.00
N ASP A 466 -1.64 -27.76 -10.58
CA ASP A 466 -0.84 -28.64 -9.73
C ASP A 466 -0.78 -28.12 -8.28
N ILE A 467 -0.93 -29.03 -7.32
CA ILE A 467 -0.70 -28.82 -5.90
C ILE A 467 0.50 -29.66 -5.47
N PHE A 468 1.42 -29.04 -4.74
CA PHE A 468 2.56 -29.66 -4.10
C PHE A 468 2.44 -29.53 -2.59
N TYR A 469 2.65 -30.61 -1.86
CA TYR A 469 2.59 -30.63 -0.40
C TYR A 469 3.47 -31.74 0.16
N SER A 470 3.84 -31.63 1.43
CA SER A 470 4.43 -32.73 2.18
C SER A 470 3.41 -33.35 3.12
N GLY A 471 3.43 -34.67 3.27
CA GLY A 471 2.58 -35.33 4.27
C GLY A 471 2.63 -36.85 4.31
N GLY A 472 1.80 -37.43 5.17
CA GLY A 472 1.81 -38.85 5.53
C GLY A 472 3.01 -39.26 6.41
N ASP A 473 3.06 -40.54 6.79
CA ASP A 473 4.07 -41.09 7.73
C ASP A 473 5.53 -40.94 7.26
N GLY A 474 5.74 -40.66 5.96
CA GLY A 474 7.06 -40.47 5.35
C GLY A 474 7.43 -39.02 5.02
N TRP A 475 6.58 -38.03 5.34
CA TRP A 475 6.73 -36.64 4.88
C TRP A 475 7.00 -36.58 3.36
N ASN A 476 6.12 -37.24 2.62
CA ASN A 476 6.23 -37.40 1.18
C ASN A 476 5.91 -36.09 0.48
N LEU A 477 6.89 -35.55 -0.24
CA LEU A 477 6.65 -34.45 -1.18
C LEU A 477 5.87 -35.00 -2.36
N THR A 478 4.60 -34.64 -2.39
CA THR A 478 3.58 -35.17 -3.30
C THR A 478 3.08 -34.08 -4.21
N LYS A 479 2.91 -34.42 -5.49
CA LYS A 479 2.22 -33.64 -6.51
C LYS A 479 0.85 -34.24 -6.77
N ILE A 480 -0.20 -33.43 -6.81
CA ILE A 480 -1.56 -33.85 -7.18
C ILE A 480 -2.23 -32.74 -8.00
N LYS A 481 -3.22 -33.08 -8.82
CA LYS A 481 -4.03 -32.07 -9.50
C LYS A 481 -5.04 -31.41 -8.55
N THR A 482 -5.48 -30.20 -8.89
CA THR A 482 -6.50 -29.46 -8.13
C THR A 482 -7.87 -30.15 -8.09
N ASP A 483 -8.11 -31.12 -8.97
CA ASP A 483 -9.29 -32.00 -8.99
C ASP A 483 -9.09 -33.34 -8.22
N GLY A 484 -7.92 -33.54 -7.61
CA GLY A 484 -7.55 -34.75 -6.88
C GLY A 484 -6.98 -35.89 -7.74
N SER A 485 -6.88 -35.72 -9.05
CA SER A 485 -6.28 -36.72 -9.96
C SER A 485 -4.74 -36.63 -10.00
N GLY A 486 -4.10 -37.60 -10.67
CA GLY A 486 -2.67 -37.51 -11.00
C GLY A 486 -1.69 -37.53 -9.82
N LYS A 487 -2.10 -38.02 -8.65
CA LYS A 487 -1.27 -38.07 -7.43
C LYS A 487 0.04 -38.83 -7.67
N THR A 488 1.17 -38.17 -7.43
CA THR A 488 2.53 -38.71 -7.63
C THR A 488 3.45 -38.27 -6.48
N VAL A 489 4.18 -39.20 -5.87
CA VAL A 489 5.23 -38.88 -4.89
C VAL A 489 6.52 -38.53 -5.62
N LEU A 490 7.07 -37.33 -5.38
CA LEU A 490 8.30 -36.83 -6.00
C LEU A 490 9.54 -37.12 -5.14
N ASP A 491 9.40 -37.00 -3.82
CA ASP A 491 10.45 -37.32 -2.84
C ASP A 491 9.85 -37.67 -1.47
N THR A 492 10.70 -38.10 -0.53
CA THR A 492 10.35 -38.45 0.85
C THR A 492 11.15 -37.64 1.85
N GLN A 493 10.67 -37.53 3.08
CA GLN A 493 11.31 -36.78 4.17
C GLN A 493 11.58 -35.32 3.80
N ALA A 494 10.63 -34.68 3.13
CA ALA A 494 10.75 -33.34 2.59
C ALA A 494 10.00 -32.31 3.44
N TYR A 495 10.67 -31.21 3.78
CA TYR A 495 10.14 -30.12 4.60
C TYR A 495 10.47 -28.77 3.97
N HIS A 496 9.82 -27.70 4.43
CA HIS A 496 10.03 -26.32 3.94
C HIS A 496 9.88 -26.20 2.41
N VAL A 497 8.84 -26.83 1.87
CA VAL A 497 8.62 -26.91 0.42
C VAL A 497 8.23 -25.54 -0.12
N ASN A 498 9.06 -24.97 -0.98
CA ASN A 498 8.85 -23.71 -1.69
C ASN A 498 8.78 -23.99 -3.20
N VAL A 499 7.67 -23.65 -3.85
CA VAL A 499 7.51 -23.82 -5.32
C VAL A 499 7.52 -22.46 -5.99
N ILE A 500 8.44 -22.27 -6.92
CA ILE A 500 8.70 -20.98 -7.57
C ILE A 500 9.21 -21.18 -9.00
N ASN A 501 8.57 -20.53 -9.98
CA ASN A 501 8.97 -20.54 -11.40
C ASN A 501 9.27 -21.94 -11.96
N GLY A 502 8.40 -22.90 -11.64
CA GLY A 502 8.53 -24.29 -12.11
C GLY A 502 9.59 -25.13 -11.40
N TRP A 503 10.25 -24.59 -10.37
CA TRP A 503 11.18 -25.29 -9.49
C TRP A 503 10.59 -25.50 -8.09
N ILE A 504 11.06 -26.55 -7.43
CA ILE A 504 10.74 -26.88 -6.04
C ILE A 504 12.04 -26.84 -5.25
N TYR A 505 12.12 -25.97 -4.24
CA TYR A 505 13.19 -25.88 -3.27
C TYR A 505 12.69 -26.42 -1.94
N TYR A 506 13.43 -27.34 -1.34
CA TYR A 506 12.99 -28.02 -0.12
C TYR A 506 14.18 -28.50 0.70
N THR A 507 13.92 -28.81 1.95
CA THR A 507 14.88 -29.50 2.81
C THR A 507 14.54 -30.99 2.88
N LYS A 508 15.56 -31.85 2.94
CA LYS A 508 15.39 -33.30 3.02
C LYS A 508 16.11 -33.88 4.23
N GLY A 509 15.44 -34.83 4.91
CA GLY A 509 15.97 -35.58 6.06
C GLY A 509 15.17 -35.30 7.32
N PHE A 510 15.56 -34.29 8.08
CA PHE A 510 14.93 -33.93 9.36
C PHE A 510 14.42 -32.49 9.33
N LEU A 511 13.31 -32.23 10.03
CA LEU A 511 12.65 -30.93 10.06
C LEU A 511 13.58 -29.77 10.45
N GLN A 512 14.49 -29.96 11.42
CA GLN A 512 15.36 -28.88 11.92
C GLN A 512 16.85 -29.11 11.62
N ASP A 513 17.16 -30.06 10.73
CA ASP A 513 18.52 -30.49 10.42
C ASP A 513 18.70 -30.95 8.96
N GLY A 514 17.72 -30.65 8.11
CA GLY A 514 17.65 -31.14 6.73
C GLY A 514 18.62 -30.43 5.80
N LYS A 515 19.04 -31.13 4.74
CA LYS A 515 19.89 -30.58 3.67
C LYS A 515 19.06 -29.96 2.56
N MET A 516 19.59 -28.96 1.86
CA MET A 516 18.84 -28.26 0.81
C MET A 516 18.89 -29.01 -0.52
N TYR A 517 17.73 -29.26 -1.10
CA TYR A 517 17.54 -29.82 -2.42
C TYR A 517 16.72 -28.90 -3.30
N LYS A 518 16.91 -29.03 -4.62
CA LYS A 518 15.97 -28.53 -5.60
C LYS A 518 15.63 -29.56 -6.65
N MET A 519 14.45 -29.46 -7.26
CA MET A 519 14.06 -30.23 -8.45
C MET A 519 13.05 -29.44 -9.29
N LYS A 520 12.83 -29.85 -10.55
CA LYS A 520 11.72 -29.31 -11.35
C LYS A 520 10.38 -29.82 -10.83
N THR A 521 9.31 -29.10 -11.14
CA THR A 521 7.91 -29.45 -10.80
C THR A 521 7.39 -30.73 -11.47
N ASP A 522 8.13 -31.30 -12.42
CA ASP A 522 7.90 -32.62 -13.00
C ASP A 522 8.66 -33.76 -12.28
N GLY A 523 9.46 -33.41 -11.26
CA GLY A 523 10.29 -34.34 -10.49
C GLY A 523 11.69 -34.60 -11.08
N SER A 524 12.01 -34.03 -12.25
CA SER A 524 13.33 -34.14 -12.86
C SER A 524 14.36 -33.18 -12.24
N ASN A 525 15.64 -33.35 -12.59
CA ASN A 525 16.74 -32.46 -12.19
C ASN A 525 16.85 -32.25 -10.67
N ARG A 526 16.64 -33.31 -9.91
CA ARG A 526 16.83 -33.29 -8.47
C ARG A 526 18.32 -33.21 -8.13
N THR A 527 18.68 -32.17 -7.40
CA THR A 527 20.06 -31.85 -7.04
C THR A 527 20.11 -31.33 -5.62
N GLN A 528 21.06 -31.82 -4.81
CA GLN A 528 21.38 -31.21 -3.53
C GLN A 528 22.21 -29.93 -3.78
N ILE A 529 21.80 -28.81 -3.20
CA ILE A 529 22.43 -27.49 -3.44
C ILE A 529 23.07 -26.88 -2.19
N SER A 530 22.89 -27.49 -1.01
CA SER A 530 23.63 -27.12 0.21
C SER A 530 23.77 -28.31 1.16
N GLU A 531 24.93 -28.40 1.81
CA GLU A 531 25.21 -29.34 2.91
C GLU A 531 24.89 -28.73 4.30
N ASP A 532 24.32 -27.53 4.36
CA ASP A 532 24.01 -26.91 5.65
C ASP A 532 22.81 -27.59 6.32
N HIS A 533 22.75 -27.49 7.64
CA HIS A 533 21.65 -27.97 8.46
C HIS A 533 20.61 -26.87 8.62
N ILE A 534 19.46 -27.02 7.95
CA ILE A 534 18.52 -25.91 7.73
C ILE A 534 17.31 -26.01 8.68
N SER A 535 16.93 -24.88 9.27
CA SER A 535 15.81 -24.78 10.21
C SER A 535 14.63 -23.98 9.67
N ASP A 536 14.85 -22.97 8.83
CA ASP A 536 13.83 -22.26 8.03
C ASP A 536 14.39 -22.05 6.60
N LEU A 537 13.52 -22.05 5.58
CA LEU A 537 13.91 -21.84 4.19
C LEU A 537 12.88 -21.01 3.42
N VAL A 538 13.36 -19.96 2.79
CA VAL A 538 12.59 -19.09 1.88
C VAL A 538 13.30 -19.01 0.54
N ALA A 539 12.62 -19.40 -0.53
CA ALA A 539 13.10 -19.20 -1.89
C ALA A 539 12.39 -18.01 -2.55
N THR A 540 13.15 -17.14 -3.21
CA THR A 540 12.64 -16.04 -4.06
C THR A 540 13.18 -16.18 -5.48
N ASN A 541 12.76 -15.34 -6.43
CA ASN A 541 13.27 -15.40 -7.81
C ASN A 541 14.78 -15.18 -7.93
N ASN A 542 15.40 -14.54 -6.94
CA ASN A 542 16.80 -14.11 -7.02
C ASN A 542 17.71 -15.00 -6.16
N ALA A 543 17.26 -15.41 -4.99
CA ALA A 543 18.09 -16.09 -4.01
C ALA A 543 17.26 -16.94 -3.05
N ILE A 544 17.95 -17.80 -2.30
CA ILE A 544 17.39 -18.56 -1.19
C ILE A 544 17.96 -17.97 0.09
N TYR A 545 17.08 -17.74 1.06
CA TYR A 545 17.40 -17.27 2.39
C TYR A 545 17.03 -18.36 3.37
N TYR A 546 17.94 -18.70 4.27
CA TYR A 546 17.68 -19.78 5.21
C TYR A 546 18.39 -19.53 6.54
N SER A 547 17.84 -20.12 7.59
CA SER A 547 18.49 -20.20 8.89
C SER A 547 19.19 -21.56 9.03
N SER A 548 20.39 -21.54 9.64
CA SER A 548 21.18 -22.74 9.88
C SER A 548 21.70 -22.81 11.32
N ASP A 549 22.22 -23.98 11.70
CA ASP A 549 22.75 -24.26 13.04
C ASP A 549 21.72 -23.98 14.14
N TYR A 550 20.52 -24.56 13.99
CA TYR A 550 19.39 -24.36 14.90
C TYR A 550 19.09 -22.87 15.12
N TYR A 551 18.78 -22.17 14.03
CA TYR A 551 18.50 -20.73 14.02
C TYR A 551 19.68 -19.81 14.40
N GLY A 552 20.91 -20.32 14.51
CA GLY A 552 22.08 -19.55 14.91
C GLY A 552 22.65 -18.60 13.84
N LYS A 553 22.42 -18.90 12.55
CA LYS A 553 22.94 -18.11 11.42
C LYS A 553 21.87 -17.90 10.36
N SER A 554 21.84 -16.72 9.76
CA SER A 554 21.02 -16.42 8.59
C SER A 554 21.91 -16.26 7.37
N ILE A 555 21.59 -16.99 6.31
CA ILE A 555 22.44 -17.14 5.12
C ILE A 555 21.62 -16.87 3.87
N LYS A 556 22.24 -16.18 2.90
CA LYS A 556 21.78 -16.03 1.52
C LYS A 556 22.62 -16.93 0.61
N ILE A 557 21.98 -17.59 -0.34
CA ILE A 557 22.64 -18.41 -1.36
C ILE A 557 21.92 -18.22 -2.71
N ASN A 558 22.63 -18.38 -3.81
CA ASN A 558 22.02 -18.34 -5.14
C ASN A 558 21.12 -19.58 -5.35
N LEU A 559 20.19 -19.49 -6.31
CA LEU A 559 19.26 -20.57 -6.66
C LEU A 559 19.92 -21.86 -7.17
N ASP A 560 21.21 -21.82 -7.50
CA ASP A 560 22.03 -22.96 -7.90
C ASP A 560 22.92 -23.51 -6.78
N GLY A 561 22.90 -22.90 -5.60
CA GLY A 561 23.76 -23.25 -4.47
C GLY A 561 25.09 -22.50 -4.41
N SER A 562 25.39 -21.64 -5.39
CA SER A 562 26.60 -20.80 -5.38
C SER A 562 26.41 -19.52 -4.54
N GLY A 563 27.47 -18.73 -4.40
CA GLY A 563 27.35 -17.36 -3.84
C GLY A 563 26.86 -17.30 -2.39
N LYS A 564 27.21 -18.30 -1.57
CA LYS A 564 26.82 -18.35 -0.15
C LYS A 564 27.39 -17.16 0.63
N ILE A 565 26.52 -16.35 1.21
CA ILE A 565 26.84 -15.17 2.02
C ILE A 565 26.13 -15.27 3.36
N LYS A 566 26.88 -15.14 4.46
CA LYS A 566 26.29 -14.99 5.80
C LYS A 566 25.78 -13.56 5.96
N LEU A 567 24.48 -13.39 6.19
CA LEU A 567 23.88 -12.08 6.43
C LEU A 567 24.12 -11.63 7.87
N PHE A 568 23.81 -12.48 8.85
CA PHE A 568 24.01 -12.21 10.27
C PHE A 568 24.02 -13.52 11.08
N ALA A 569 24.42 -13.42 12.36
CA ALA A 569 24.42 -14.53 13.31
C ALA A 569 23.94 -14.04 14.68
N ALA A 570 23.21 -14.90 15.40
CA ALA A 570 22.63 -14.57 16.70
C ALA A 570 22.44 -15.81 17.56
N ARG A 571 21.97 -15.63 18.78
CA ARG A 571 21.60 -16.74 19.65
C ARG A 571 20.39 -17.51 19.09
N ALA A 572 19.42 -16.82 18.52
CA ALA A 572 18.28 -17.42 17.85
C ALA A 572 17.64 -16.45 16.84
N ASN A 573 17.43 -16.91 15.61
CA ASN A 573 16.79 -16.18 14.52
C ASN A 573 15.58 -16.96 14.01
N PHE A 574 14.37 -16.63 14.47
CA PHE A 574 13.16 -17.38 14.12
C PHE A 574 12.33 -16.67 13.06
N GLY A 575 11.60 -17.45 12.25
CA GLY A 575 10.52 -16.94 11.41
C GLY A 575 11.01 -16.01 10.32
N LEU A 576 12.07 -16.42 9.64
CA LEU A 576 12.71 -15.65 8.57
C LEU A 576 11.78 -15.50 7.38
N ASN A 577 11.18 -14.32 7.19
CA ASN A 577 10.31 -14.01 6.06
C ASN A 577 10.94 -13.00 5.13
N VAL A 578 10.56 -13.02 3.85
CA VAL A 578 11.03 -12.08 2.83
C VAL A 578 9.82 -11.45 2.17
N GLU A 579 9.80 -10.11 2.14
CA GLU A 579 8.86 -9.27 1.40
C GLU A 579 9.67 -8.12 0.77
N ASP A 580 9.46 -7.87 -0.51
CA ASP A 580 10.28 -6.96 -1.33
C ASP A 580 11.80 -7.20 -1.17
N ASN A 581 12.53 -6.17 -0.79
CA ASN A 581 13.98 -6.19 -0.55
C ASN A 581 14.35 -6.34 0.92
N TRP A 582 13.43 -6.80 1.77
CA TRP A 582 13.65 -6.93 3.21
C TRP A 582 13.42 -8.34 3.73
N LEU A 583 14.23 -8.75 4.71
CA LEU A 583 13.93 -9.89 5.56
C LEU A 583 13.36 -9.41 6.89
N TYR A 584 12.36 -10.13 7.40
CA TYR A 584 11.69 -9.88 8.67
C TYR A 584 11.80 -11.12 9.55
N PHE A 585 12.24 -10.94 10.78
CA PHE A 585 12.60 -12.07 11.64
C PHE A 585 12.61 -11.66 13.10
N ASN A 586 12.49 -12.65 13.97
CA ASN A 586 12.82 -12.51 15.38
C ASN A 586 14.33 -12.61 15.56
N HIS A 587 14.92 -11.65 16.27
CA HIS A 587 16.34 -11.63 16.58
C HIS A 587 16.55 -11.22 18.04
N ASN A 588 16.98 -12.19 18.85
CA ASN A 588 17.13 -12.02 20.31
C ASN A 588 15.84 -11.51 20.97
N ASP A 589 14.74 -12.21 20.74
CA ASP A 589 13.42 -11.95 21.36
C ASP A 589 12.83 -10.58 21.02
N ALA A 590 13.15 -10.07 19.82
CA ALA A 590 12.67 -8.80 19.29
C ALA A 590 12.43 -8.90 17.77
N LEU A 591 11.48 -8.13 17.25
CA LEU A 591 11.20 -8.09 15.80
C LEU A 591 12.17 -7.14 15.07
N TYR A 592 12.87 -7.67 14.07
CA TYR A 592 13.86 -6.95 13.26
C TYR A 592 13.56 -7.05 11.77
N LYS A 593 14.17 -6.14 11.01
CA LYS A 593 14.35 -6.26 9.57
C LYS A 593 15.78 -5.96 9.12
N ILE A 594 16.15 -6.49 7.96
CA ILE A 594 17.43 -6.23 7.29
C ILE A 594 17.22 -6.27 5.78
N LYS A 595 18.00 -5.51 4.99
CA LYS A 595 17.95 -5.61 3.54
C LYS A 595 18.45 -6.98 3.08
N THR A 596 17.97 -7.43 1.93
CA THR A 596 18.32 -8.70 1.28
C THR A 596 19.79 -8.82 0.84
N ASP A 597 20.56 -7.74 0.94
CA ASP A 597 22.02 -7.69 0.76
C ASP A 597 22.80 -7.75 2.09
N GLY A 598 22.11 -7.74 3.23
CA GLY A 598 22.69 -7.76 4.58
C GLY A 598 22.94 -6.38 5.20
N THR A 599 22.51 -5.29 4.55
CA THR A 599 22.65 -3.93 5.07
C THR A 599 21.41 -3.49 5.87
N GLU A 600 21.51 -2.37 6.57
CA GLU A 600 20.38 -1.70 7.26
C GLU A 600 19.60 -2.58 8.26
N LEU A 601 20.33 -3.41 9.02
CA LEU A 601 19.74 -4.12 10.16
C LEU A 601 19.12 -3.12 11.15
N SER A 602 17.80 -3.21 11.33
CA SER A 602 17.03 -2.29 12.17
C SER A 602 15.97 -3.04 12.97
N LYS A 603 15.77 -2.61 14.22
CA LYS A 603 14.71 -3.12 15.09
C LYS A 603 13.38 -2.47 14.71
N ILE A 604 12.34 -3.27 14.51
CA ILE A 604 10.97 -2.79 14.29
C ILE A 604 10.31 -2.54 15.64
N CYS A 605 10.31 -3.53 16.53
CA CYS A 605 9.80 -3.38 17.90
C CYS A 605 10.48 -4.33 18.88
N GLY A 606 10.19 -4.16 20.17
CA GLY A 606 10.79 -4.95 21.26
C GLY A 606 10.02 -6.22 21.65
N ASP A 607 9.04 -6.65 20.86
CA ASP A 607 8.24 -7.84 21.17
C ASP A 607 8.96 -9.12 20.74
N ASP A 608 8.78 -10.22 21.50
CA ASP A 608 9.23 -11.56 21.10
C ASP A 608 8.31 -12.11 20.00
N ALA A 609 8.41 -11.55 18.80
CA ALA A 609 7.55 -11.89 17.68
C ALA A 609 7.80 -13.32 17.19
N ARG A 610 6.78 -14.17 17.18
CA ARG A 610 6.79 -15.55 16.66
C ARG A 610 5.66 -15.74 15.65
N CYS A 611 5.71 -16.84 14.90
CA CYS A 611 4.74 -17.12 13.83
C CYS A 611 4.62 -15.95 12.85
N ILE A 612 5.74 -15.28 12.57
CA ILE A 612 5.77 -14.04 11.80
C ILE A 612 5.26 -14.33 10.39
N ASN A 613 4.40 -13.45 9.88
CA ASN A 613 3.94 -13.41 8.50
C ASN A 613 3.94 -11.95 8.02
N VAL A 614 4.24 -11.70 6.75
CA VAL A 614 4.38 -10.35 6.19
C VAL A 614 3.53 -10.27 4.94
N SER A 615 2.80 -9.17 4.77
CA SER A 615 1.97 -8.93 3.58
C SER A 615 1.90 -7.43 3.32
N GLY A 616 2.57 -6.98 2.26
CA GLY A 616 2.75 -5.57 1.96
C GLY A 616 3.43 -4.82 3.10
N ASP A 617 2.86 -3.69 3.51
CA ASP A 617 3.43 -2.83 4.55
C ASP A 617 3.20 -3.33 6.00
N TRP A 618 2.61 -4.52 6.20
CA TRP A 618 2.24 -5.03 7.52
C TRP A 618 2.96 -6.33 7.90
N VAL A 619 3.39 -6.39 9.16
CA VAL A 619 3.91 -7.61 9.82
C VAL A 619 2.87 -8.12 10.82
N TYR A 620 2.49 -9.38 10.70
CA TYR A 620 1.57 -10.11 11.58
C TYR A 620 2.36 -11.10 12.42
N TYR A 621 2.11 -11.12 13.72
CA TYR A 621 2.88 -11.98 14.62
C TYR A 621 2.15 -12.26 15.93
N SER A 622 2.59 -13.33 16.59
CA SER A 622 2.30 -13.57 18.01
C SER A 622 3.41 -12.98 18.85
N ASP A 623 3.10 -12.17 19.87
CA ASP A 623 4.10 -11.79 20.89
C ASP A 623 4.25 -12.94 21.90
N TYR A 624 5.43 -13.54 22.05
CA TYR A 624 5.68 -14.67 22.95
C TYR A 624 6.22 -14.29 24.33
N SER A 625 6.28 -12.99 24.65
CA SER A 625 6.60 -12.54 26.01
C SER A 625 5.64 -13.15 27.03
N GLU A 626 6.12 -13.39 28.26
CA GLU A 626 5.44 -14.23 29.28
C GLU A 626 3.98 -13.81 29.55
N ASP A 627 3.66 -12.52 29.35
CA ASP A 627 2.36 -11.93 29.66
C ASP A 627 1.43 -11.72 28.44
N ARG A 628 1.89 -11.93 27.19
CA ARG A 628 1.23 -11.33 25.99
C ARG A 628 1.19 -12.18 24.71
N LYS A 629 0.90 -13.48 24.83
CA LYS A 629 0.63 -14.42 23.71
C LYS A 629 -0.60 -14.04 22.90
N VAL A 630 -0.51 -12.95 22.15
CA VAL A 630 -1.64 -12.22 21.54
C VAL A 630 -1.30 -11.94 20.09
N LEU A 631 -2.31 -11.89 19.21
CA LEU A 631 -2.15 -11.56 17.80
C LEU A 631 -2.01 -10.04 17.61
N TYR A 632 -0.90 -9.62 17.01
CA TYR A 632 -0.64 -8.23 16.66
C TYR A 632 -0.39 -8.07 15.16
N ARG A 633 -0.65 -6.86 14.65
CA ARG A 633 0.01 -6.35 13.45
C ARG A 633 0.75 -5.06 13.75
N ILE A 634 1.78 -4.78 12.97
CA ILE A 634 2.58 -3.55 13.03
C ILE A 634 3.06 -3.19 11.62
N ASN A 635 3.21 -1.90 11.31
CA ASN A 635 3.81 -1.50 10.05
C ASN A 635 5.27 -1.97 9.98
N VAL A 636 5.76 -2.24 8.77
CA VAL A 636 7.15 -2.62 8.52
C VAL A 636 8.18 -1.55 8.95
N ASP A 637 7.73 -0.33 9.24
CA ASP A 637 8.54 0.76 9.81
C ASP A 637 8.47 0.88 11.35
N GLY A 638 7.66 0.04 12.01
CA GLY A 638 7.48 0.02 13.47
C GLY A 638 6.35 0.91 13.98
N THR A 639 5.63 1.61 13.11
CA THR A 639 4.46 2.42 13.48
C THR A 639 3.17 1.59 13.47
N GLY A 640 2.06 2.18 13.95
CA GLY A 640 0.73 1.59 13.77
C GLY A 640 0.50 0.23 14.45
N LYS A 641 1.28 -0.12 15.48
CA LYS A 641 1.10 -1.39 16.20
C LYS A 641 -0.32 -1.48 16.78
N GLU A 642 -1.03 -2.53 16.43
CA GLU A 642 -2.38 -2.79 16.91
C GLU A 642 -2.60 -4.27 17.25
N LYS A 643 -3.47 -4.50 18.24
CA LYS A 643 -3.89 -5.84 18.67
C LYS A 643 -5.09 -6.27 17.82
N LEU A 644 -5.00 -7.45 17.21
CA LEU A 644 -6.07 -8.00 16.37
C LEU A 644 -6.97 -8.99 17.11
N SER A 645 -6.42 -9.76 18.04
CA SER A 645 -7.18 -10.75 18.83
C SER A 645 -6.48 -11.03 20.15
N ASP A 646 -7.26 -11.31 21.21
CA ASP A 646 -6.78 -11.79 22.52
C ASP A 646 -6.44 -13.29 22.54
N ASP A 647 -6.62 -13.97 21.41
CA ASP A 647 -6.28 -15.39 21.24
C ASP A 647 -4.76 -15.63 21.28
N LYS A 648 -4.37 -16.91 21.41
CA LYS A 648 -2.95 -17.34 21.43
C LYS A 648 -2.55 -17.95 20.08
N PRO A 649 -2.27 -17.14 19.06
CA PRO A 649 -2.05 -17.65 17.71
C PRO A 649 -0.76 -18.47 17.61
N GLY A 650 -0.88 -19.65 17.03
CA GLY A 650 0.17 -20.38 16.33
C GLY A 650 -0.15 -20.41 14.84
N TYR A 651 0.88 -20.53 13.99
CA TYR A 651 0.74 -20.68 12.54
C TYR A 651 -0.17 -19.61 11.90
N ILE A 652 0.38 -18.43 11.66
CA ILE A 652 -0.39 -17.31 11.09
C ILE A 652 -0.31 -17.37 9.57
N PHE A 653 -1.45 -17.41 8.90
CA PHE A 653 -1.60 -17.37 7.44
C PHE A 653 -2.33 -16.11 7.02
N VAL A 654 -1.78 -15.40 6.04
CA VAL A 654 -2.39 -14.18 5.50
C VAL A 654 -2.73 -14.46 4.04
N LEU A 655 -4.01 -14.29 3.69
CA LEU A 655 -4.57 -14.50 2.35
C LEU A 655 -5.40 -13.27 1.97
N ASP A 656 -4.86 -12.40 1.12
CA ASP A 656 -5.47 -11.13 0.72
C ASP A 656 -6.00 -10.31 1.90
N ASP A 657 -7.32 -10.33 2.11
CA ASP A 657 -8.10 -9.63 3.13
C ASP A 657 -8.47 -10.50 4.34
N LYS A 658 -7.90 -11.71 4.47
CA LYS A 658 -8.19 -12.64 5.56
C LYS A 658 -6.93 -13.12 6.28
N ILE A 659 -7.08 -13.34 7.59
CA ILE A 659 -6.04 -13.91 8.45
C ILE A 659 -6.59 -15.19 9.08
N PHE A 660 -5.91 -16.30 8.83
CA PHE A 660 -6.18 -17.58 9.48
C PHE A 660 -5.08 -17.87 10.50
N TYR A 661 -5.44 -18.37 11.66
CA TYR A 661 -4.46 -18.79 12.66
C TYR A 661 -4.98 -19.93 13.52
N TYR A 662 -4.07 -20.77 14.03
CA TYR A 662 -4.39 -21.82 14.97
C TYR A 662 -4.38 -21.24 16.39
N ASP A 663 -5.52 -21.17 17.06
CA ASP A 663 -5.54 -20.75 18.46
C ASP A 663 -5.05 -21.90 19.35
N LEU A 664 -3.84 -21.74 19.91
CA LEU A 664 -3.18 -22.71 20.77
C LEU A 664 -3.96 -23.02 22.05
N TYR A 665 -4.87 -22.14 22.46
CA TYR A 665 -5.71 -22.37 23.63
C TYR A 665 -6.93 -23.24 23.30
N SER A 666 -7.72 -22.85 22.31
CA SER A 666 -8.94 -23.57 21.93
C SER A 666 -8.69 -24.75 20.97
N ASN A 667 -7.47 -24.90 20.45
CA ASN A 667 -7.06 -25.94 19.50
C ASN A 667 -7.90 -26.00 18.22
N ILE A 668 -8.26 -24.84 17.68
CA ILE A 668 -9.00 -24.72 16.42
C ILE A 668 -8.37 -23.66 15.52
N MET A 669 -8.56 -23.84 14.20
CA MET A 669 -8.32 -22.75 13.25
C MET A 669 -9.39 -21.68 13.41
N LYS A 670 -8.96 -20.43 13.53
CA LYS A 670 -9.78 -19.23 13.52
C LYS A 670 -9.50 -18.41 12.28
N GLU A 671 -10.47 -17.58 11.92
CA GLU A 671 -10.44 -16.66 10.78
C GLU A 671 -10.88 -15.29 11.30
N ILE A 672 -10.16 -14.24 10.89
CA ILE A 672 -10.55 -12.85 11.07
C ILE A 672 -10.30 -12.08 9.78
N ASP A 673 -11.07 -11.02 9.57
CA ASP A 673 -10.82 -10.09 8.47
C ASP A 673 -9.52 -9.32 8.76
N LYS A 674 -8.69 -9.17 7.73
CA LYS A 674 -7.53 -8.28 7.76
C LYS A 674 -8.08 -6.85 7.82
N PRO A 675 -7.71 -6.05 8.84
CA PRO A 675 -8.19 -4.69 8.90
C PRO A 675 -7.64 -3.89 7.71
N LEU A 676 -8.46 -2.98 7.20
CA LEU A 676 -8.12 -2.09 6.08
C LEU A 676 -6.88 -1.25 6.39
#